data_AF-A0A976DPB1-F1
#
_entry.id   AF-A0A976DPB1-F1
#
_cell.length_a   1.000
_cell.length_b   1.000
_cell.length_c   1.000
_cell.angle_alpha   90.00
_cell.angle_beta   90.00
_cell.angle_gamma   90.00
#
_symmetry.space_group_name_H-M   'P 1'
#
loop_
_entity.id
_entity.type
_entity.pdbx_description
1 polymer ?
#
loop_
_entity_poly.entity_id
_entity_poly.type
_entity_poly.pdbx_seq_one_letter_code
_entity_poly.pdbx_strand_id
1 'polypeptide(L)'
;MASFQARQRDPLLDQGTQAMLERRGRELLGLVLILVALAFVLMLATYSPEDPGWMVATEEPAQNFFGRFGAAVASTLIILIGKGAWAIPVIVAVWGARFMAHRGGERALGRIVFGVIAVAFAAVHCATLVPSEAWTHTFGLGGLFGDTVLGSLLGIVPGGAGFGLKLLSLVTFAGLLVMMLYVTGFDLAELRAIRRFLLLGSIMGYSALAQGLGTGARGAVLGARSLQDRARSRAAANPPVARDGAPLRRTMPPVTGAAMTPEPLRAAPSRAVPPSMRSEARVAEPPVAAPKPSFLARLRRAADPQPELVEQPIADAAWDASLPSEDRIKARISDVIRNRVQRAPEPMPAAPAARVEPPVMRPRGPVVLMADTRPLPVTPRPAPQPLWQPEVDEDDDTPLPANLFAEDAPWDDEDTLIEDEHAFDSPAPRSFAVTADRRAVVQHAVKKAPPSRQALAETQPGLRFDDAAPAYELPPLSLLSSPVAIQRTQLSDEALEENARMLESVLDDYGVKGEITAVRPGPVVTMYELEPAPGLKASRVIGLADDIARSMSALSARVSTVPGRTVIGIELPNAVREKVVLREIISARDFGDSQMRLPLALGKDIGGDPIVANLAKMPHLLIAGTTGSGKSVAINTMILSLLYKLTPEECRLIMIDPK
;
A
#
# COMPACT_ATOMS: atom_id res chain seq x y z
N MET A 1 -61.85 10.98 -28.82
CA MET A 1 -60.64 10.27 -28.33
C MET A 1 -61.03 9.55 -27.06
N ALA A 2 -61.06 8.22 -27.10
CA ALA A 2 -61.49 7.37 -26.00
C ALA A 2 -60.45 7.37 -24.86
N SER A 3 -60.91 7.64 -23.64
CA SER A 3 -60.11 7.52 -22.43
C SER A 3 -59.94 6.04 -22.07
N PHE A 4 -58.69 5.57 -22.06
CA PHE A 4 -58.33 4.27 -21.51
C PHE A 4 -58.56 4.28 -19.99
N GLN A 5 -59.69 3.74 -19.52
CA GLN A 5 -59.83 3.30 -18.14
C GLN A 5 -59.01 2.02 -17.96
N ALA A 6 -57.81 2.16 -17.39
CA ALA A 6 -57.03 1.02 -16.93
C ALA A 6 -57.83 0.28 -15.84
N ARG A 7 -58.31 -0.93 -16.16
CA ARG A 7 -58.90 -1.84 -15.18
C ARG A 7 -57.88 -2.08 -14.05
N GLN A 8 -58.15 -1.54 -12.86
CA GLN A 8 -57.46 -1.94 -11.65
C GLN A 8 -57.70 -3.44 -11.46
N ARG A 9 -56.65 -4.24 -11.63
CA ARG A 9 -56.65 -5.66 -11.26
C ARG A 9 -56.85 -5.74 -9.75
N ASP A 10 -57.73 -6.65 -9.32
CA ASP A 10 -57.92 -6.94 -7.90
C ASP A 10 -56.56 -7.26 -7.26
N PRO A 11 -56.27 -6.69 -6.07
CA PRO A 11 -55.02 -6.95 -5.38
C PRO A 11 -54.88 -8.46 -5.10
N LEU A 12 -53.72 -9.03 -5.44
CA LEU A 12 -53.39 -10.46 -5.26
C LEU A 12 -53.46 -10.95 -3.80
N LEU A 13 -53.61 -10.03 -2.84
CA LEU A 13 -53.59 -10.27 -1.40
C LEU A 13 -54.67 -9.42 -0.74
N ASP A 14 -55.34 -9.99 0.27
CA ASP A 14 -56.32 -9.27 1.10
C ASP A 14 -55.68 -8.03 1.75
N GLN A 15 -56.41 -6.92 1.85
CA GLN A 15 -55.95 -5.64 2.39
C GLN A 15 -55.35 -5.78 3.80
N GLY A 16 -55.90 -6.68 4.63
CA GLY A 16 -55.36 -6.98 5.96
C GLY A 16 -53.97 -7.64 5.91
N THR A 17 -53.75 -8.54 4.95
CA THR A 17 -52.45 -9.21 4.75
C THR A 17 -51.42 -8.25 4.16
N GLN A 18 -51.82 -7.35 3.26
CA GLN A 18 -50.96 -6.30 2.69
C GLN A 18 -50.50 -5.33 3.78
N ALA A 19 -51.41 -4.82 4.61
CA ALA A 19 -51.07 -3.91 5.71
C ALA A 19 -50.14 -4.55 6.75
N MET A 20 -50.34 -5.85 7.05
CA MET A 20 -49.43 -6.60 7.93
C MET A 20 -48.04 -6.76 7.29
N LEU A 21 -47.98 -7.09 6.00
CA LEU A 21 -46.72 -7.26 5.27
C LEU A 21 -45.95 -5.95 5.15
N GLU A 22 -46.62 -4.82 4.90
CA GLU A 22 -46.02 -3.48 4.89
C GLU A 22 -45.48 -3.07 6.26
N ARG A 23 -46.19 -3.42 7.34
CA ARG A 23 -45.73 -3.14 8.71
C ARG A 23 -44.50 -3.98 9.05
N ARG A 24 -44.54 -5.29 8.80
CA ARG A 24 -43.40 -6.19 9.02
C ARG A 24 -42.22 -5.87 8.12
N GLY A 25 -42.47 -5.47 6.87
CA GLY A 25 -41.45 -5.04 5.92
C GLY A 25 -40.71 -3.79 6.41
N ARG A 26 -41.41 -2.80 6.97
CA ARG A 26 -40.79 -1.62 7.59
C ARG A 26 -39.99 -1.96 8.85
N GLU A 27 -40.49 -2.85 9.70
CA GLU A 27 -39.74 -3.32 10.87
C GLU A 27 -38.44 -4.05 10.47
N LEU A 28 -38.52 -4.91 9.46
CA LEU A 28 -37.38 -5.65 8.93
C LEU A 28 -36.35 -4.72 8.28
N LEU A 29 -36.79 -3.74 7.48
CA LEU A 29 -35.92 -2.71 6.93
C LEU A 29 -35.22 -1.92 8.05
N GLY A 30 -35.95 -1.55 9.10
CA GLY A 30 -35.39 -0.87 10.26
C GLY A 30 -34.32 -1.70 10.98
N LEU A 31 -34.57 -2.99 11.18
CA LEU A 31 -33.62 -3.93 11.77
C LEU A 31 -32.34 -4.06 10.93
N VAL A 32 -32.49 -4.20 9.61
CA VAL A 32 -31.34 -4.26 8.68
C VAL A 32 -30.51 -2.99 8.77
N LEU A 33 -31.14 -1.81 8.80
CA LEU A 33 -30.42 -0.54 8.96
C LEU A 33 -29.66 -0.46 10.29
N ILE A 34 -30.23 -0.95 11.40
CA ILE A 34 -29.53 -1.02 12.69
C ILE A 34 -28.30 -1.94 12.61
N LEU A 35 -28.41 -3.11 11.96
CA LEU A 35 -27.28 -4.01 11.78
C LEU A 35 -26.18 -3.38 10.91
N VAL A 36 -26.57 -2.68 9.84
CA VAL A 36 -25.63 -1.93 8.99
C VAL A 36 -24.93 -0.84 9.81
N ALA A 37 -25.67 -0.08 10.61
CA ALA A 37 -25.08 0.95 11.48
C ALA A 37 -24.08 0.34 12.48
N LEU A 38 -24.42 -0.81 13.08
CA LEU A 38 -23.51 -1.53 13.98
C LEU A 38 -22.25 -2.00 13.27
N ALA A 39 -22.38 -2.51 12.04
CA ALA A 39 -21.22 -2.89 11.22
C ALA A 39 -20.30 -1.69 10.94
N PHE A 40 -20.86 -0.54 10.57
CA PHE A 40 -20.08 0.70 10.40
C PHE A 40 -19.39 1.15 11.69
N VAL A 41 -20.09 1.07 12.84
CA VAL A 41 -19.49 1.39 14.14
C VAL A 41 -18.30 0.47 14.42
N LEU A 42 -18.44 -0.83 14.20
CA LEU A 42 -17.35 -1.79 14.40
C LEU A 42 -16.19 -1.51 13.45
N MET A 43 -16.45 -1.29 12.15
CA MET A 43 -15.41 -0.96 11.16
C MET A 43 -14.62 0.30 11.56
N LEU A 44 -15.31 1.37 12.00
CA LEU A 44 -14.66 2.62 12.41
C LEU A 44 -14.00 2.54 13.80
N ALA A 45 -14.52 1.72 14.71
CA ALA A 45 -13.96 1.52 16.05
C ALA A 45 -12.71 0.66 16.03
N THR A 46 -12.65 -0.35 15.15
CA THR A 46 -11.48 -1.23 14.96
C THR A 46 -10.58 -0.75 13.82
N TYR A 47 -10.59 0.54 13.53
CA TYR A 47 -9.73 1.14 12.52
C TYR A 47 -8.28 1.24 13.04
N SER A 48 -7.32 0.69 12.28
CA SER A 48 -5.89 0.93 12.47
C SER A 48 -5.29 1.62 11.24
N PRO A 49 -4.42 2.64 11.41
CA PRO A 49 -3.66 3.26 10.31
C PRO A 49 -2.73 2.29 9.57
N GLU A 50 -2.33 1.19 10.21
CA GLU A 50 -1.43 0.17 9.67
C GLU A 50 -2.18 -0.90 8.86
N ASP A 51 -3.53 -0.90 8.90
CA ASP A 51 -4.33 -1.88 8.18
C ASP A 51 -4.18 -1.74 6.65
N PRO A 52 -4.28 -2.85 5.90
CA PRO A 52 -4.27 -2.82 4.44
C PRO A 52 -5.47 -2.04 3.91
N GLY A 53 -5.19 -1.03 3.09
CA GLY A 53 -6.20 -0.15 2.50
C GLY A 53 -5.76 0.38 1.15
N TRP A 54 -6.63 1.14 0.47
CA TRP A 54 -6.30 1.67 -0.87
C TRP A 54 -5.05 2.55 -0.92
N MET A 55 -4.63 3.12 0.21
CA MET A 55 -3.43 3.97 0.31
C MET A 55 -2.29 3.33 1.14
N VAL A 56 -2.52 2.16 1.74
CA VAL A 56 -1.55 1.49 2.62
C VAL A 56 -1.37 0.05 2.14
N ALA A 57 -0.21 -0.22 1.53
CA ALA A 57 0.17 -1.57 1.11
C ALA A 57 1.00 -2.22 2.23
N THR A 58 0.42 -3.20 2.91
CA THR A 58 1.07 -3.99 3.96
C THR A 58 0.86 -5.49 3.68
N GLU A 59 1.85 -6.31 4.05
CA GLU A 59 1.75 -7.77 4.01
C GLU A 59 1.11 -8.37 5.27
N GLU A 60 0.89 -7.54 6.31
CA GLU A 60 0.30 -7.96 7.57
C GLU A 60 -1.23 -8.21 7.45
N PRO A 61 -1.79 -9.13 8.27
CA PRO A 61 -3.23 -9.35 8.31
C PRO A 61 -3.96 -8.12 8.88
N ALA A 62 -5.11 -7.78 8.30
CA ALA A 62 -5.92 -6.66 8.77
C ALA A 62 -6.41 -6.89 10.21
N GLN A 63 -6.19 -5.92 11.09
CA GLN A 63 -6.65 -5.91 12.48
C GLN A 63 -8.15 -5.57 12.58
N ASN A 64 -8.71 -4.94 11.54
CA ASN A 64 -10.14 -4.65 11.46
C ASN A 64 -10.99 -5.91 11.57
N PHE A 65 -12.10 -5.83 12.31
CA PHE A 65 -12.96 -7.01 12.55
C PHE A 65 -13.58 -7.60 11.27
N PHE A 66 -13.76 -6.77 10.23
CA PHE A 66 -14.26 -7.19 8.92
C PHE A 66 -13.12 -7.49 7.92
N GLY A 67 -11.90 -7.71 8.42
CA GLY A 67 -10.72 -7.97 7.63
C GLY A 67 -10.37 -6.84 6.67
N ARG A 68 -9.80 -7.18 5.51
CA ARG A 68 -9.33 -6.21 4.50
C ARG A 68 -10.42 -5.29 3.98
N PHE A 69 -11.66 -5.80 3.85
CA PHE A 69 -12.78 -4.99 3.35
C PHE A 69 -13.16 -3.88 4.35
N GLY A 70 -13.32 -4.25 5.63
CA GLY A 70 -13.62 -3.27 6.68
C GLY A 70 -12.51 -2.25 6.86
N ALA A 71 -11.26 -2.70 6.82
CA ALA A 71 -10.08 -1.84 6.84
C ALA A 71 -10.11 -0.82 5.71
N ALA A 72 -10.31 -1.25 4.45
CA ALA A 72 -10.33 -0.35 3.30
C ALA A 72 -11.47 0.68 3.36
N VAL A 73 -12.67 0.28 3.82
CA VAL A 73 -13.80 1.21 3.99
C VAL A 73 -13.50 2.22 5.10
N ALA A 74 -13.06 1.74 6.27
CA ALA A 74 -12.75 2.60 7.42
C ALA A 74 -11.61 3.57 7.09
N SER A 75 -10.52 3.10 6.47
CA SER A 75 -9.38 3.93 6.08
C SER A 75 -9.81 5.05 5.14
N THR A 76 -10.66 4.73 4.15
CA THR A 76 -11.12 5.71 3.17
C THR A 76 -11.99 6.78 3.80
N LEU A 77 -12.92 6.39 4.67
CA LEU A 77 -13.77 7.34 5.39
C LEU A 77 -12.95 8.23 6.32
N ILE A 78 -11.99 7.66 7.07
CA ILE A 78 -11.11 8.42 7.96
C ILE A 78 -10.22 9.40 7.16
N ILE A 79 -9.67 8.99 6.02
CA ILE A 79 -8.83 9.89 5.20
C ILE A 79 -9.66 11.01 4.57
N LEU A 80 -10.85 10.69 4.05
CA LEU A 80 -11.67 11.67 3.34
C LEU A 80 -12.31 12.69 4.30
N ILE A 81 -12.94 12.22 5.39
CA ILE A 81 -13.81 13.03 6.27
C ILE A 81 -13.48 12.91 7.76
N GLY A 82 -12.41 12.18 8.12
CA GLY A 82 -11.93 12.07 9.50
C GLY A 82 -12.96 11.49 10.47
N LYS A 83 -12.98 12.01 11.70
CA LYS A 83 -13.98 11.69 12.71
C LYS A 83 -15.40 12.10 12.30
N GLY A 84 -15.57 12.93 11.27
CA GLY A 84 -16.87 13.22 10.66
C GLY A 84 -17.58 11.97 10.12
N ALA A 85 -16.83 10.90 9.80
CA ALA A 85 -17.38 9.61 9.38
C ALA A 85 -18.37 8.99 10.38
N TRP A 86 -18.26 9.32 11.68
CA TRP A 86 -19.17 8.84 12.72
C TRP A 86 -20.61 9.35 12.56
N ALA A 87 -20.85 10.40 11.76
CA ALA A 87 -22.20 10.83 11.43
C ALA A 87 -22.98 9.79 10.61
N ILE A 88 -22.29 8.99 9.78
CA ILE A 88 -22.91 7.96 8.93
C ILE A 88 -23.66 6.91 9.77
N PRO A 89 -23.01 6.16 10.69
CA PRO A 89 -23.72 5.17 11.49
C PRO A 89 -24.81 5.80 12.36
N VAL A 90 -24.64 7.04 12.83
CA VAL A 90 -25.69 7.74 13.61
C VAL A 90 -26.93 7.99 12.76
N ILE A 91 -26.78 8.51 11.54
CA ILE A 91 -27.91 8.76 10.63
C ILE A 91 -28.63 7.45 10.30
N VAL A 92 -27.87 6.41 9.95
CA VAL A 92 -28.41 5.08 9.60
C VAL A 92 -29.12 4.46 10.81
N ALA A 93 -28.54 4.53 12.00
CA ALA A 93 -29.13 3.99 13.22
C ALA A 93 -30.45 4.69 13.60
N VAL A 94 -30.50 6.02 13.52
CA VAL A 94 -31.71 6.77 13.85
C VAL A 94 -32.85 6.46 12.87
N TRP A 95 -32.55 6.34 11.57
CA TRP A 95 -33.55 5.91 10.58
C TRP A 95 -33.98 4.45 10.80
N GLY A 96 -33.04 3.55 11.13
CA GLY A 96 -33.36 2.17 11.51
C GLY A 96 -34.34 2.11 12.69
N ALA A 97 -34.05 2.84 13.77
CA ALA A 97 -34.93 2.93 14.94
C ALA A 97 -36.29 3.55 14.60
N ARG A 98 -36.33 4.55 13.71
CA ARG A 98 -37.58 5.19 13.26
C ARG A 98 -38.45 4.27 12.42
N PHE A 99 -37.87 3.47 11.54
CA PHE A 99 -38.60 2.45 10.79
C PHE A 99 -39.15 1.36 11.71
N MET A 100 -38.38 0.90 12.70
CA MET A 100 -38.87 -0.03 13.72
C MET A 100 -40.00 0.57 14.57
N ALA A 101 -39.91 1.86 14.88
CA ALA A 101 -40.93 2.59 15.64
C ALA A 101 -42.12 3.05 14.78
N HIS A 102 -42.13 2.78 13.47
CA HIS A 102 -43.13 3.25 12.51
C HIS A 102 -43.34 4.78 12.50
N ARG A 103 -42.28 5.55 12.80
CA ARG A 103 -42.35 7.02 12.89
C ARG A 103 -41.61 7.70 11.76
N GLY A 104 -42.33 8.51 10.98
CA GLY A 104 -41.72 9.43 10.01
C GLY A 104 -41.08 8.78 8.78
N GLY A 105 -41.40 7.52 8.47
CA GLY A 105 -40.85 6.79 7.32
C GLY A 105 -41.07 7.48 5.97
N GLU A 106 -42.19 8.19 5.79
CA GLU A 106 -42.48 8.93 4.55
C GLU A 106 -41.48 10.06 4.27
N ARG A 107 -40.86 10.61 5.33
CA ARG A 107 -39.87 11.69 5.23
C ARG A 107 -38.45 11.15 5.00
N ALA A 108 -38.24 9.83 5.05
CA ALA A 108 -36.91 9.22 4.99
C ALA A 108 -36.19 9.57 3.70
N LEU A 109 -36.83 9.33 2.56
CA LEU A 109 -36.19 9.47 1.26
C LEU A 109 -35.79 10.92 0.98
N GLY A 110 -36.67 11.89 1.30
CA GLY A 110 -36.36 13.31 1.14
C GLY A 110 -35.29 13.85 2.08
N ARG A 111 -35.06 13.23 3.25
CA ARG A 111 -34.10 13.72 4.25
C ARG A 111 -32.74 13.02 4.19
N ILE A 112 -32.72 11.74 3.83
CA ILE A 112 -31.48 10.96 3.67
C ILE A 112 -30.60 11.52 2.54
N VAL A 113 -31.20 12.11 1.50
CA VAL A 113 -30.47 12.79 0.41
C VAL A 113 -29.55 13.90 0.95
N PHE A 114 -29.96 14.59 2.02
CA PHE A 114 -29.14 15.61 2.69
C PHE A 114 -28.11 15.02 3.66
N GLY A 115 -28.07 13.69 3.83
CA GLY A 115 -27.12 13.00 4.71
C GLY A 115 -25.66 13.26 4.33
N VAL A 116 -25.35 13.34 3.03
CA VAL A 116 -24.00 13.69 2.57
C VAL A 116 -23.60 15.09 3.05
N ILE A 117 -24.53 16.04 3.04
CA ILE A 117 -24.31 17.40 3.54
C ILE A 117 -24.11 17.39 5.05
N ALA A 118 -24.90 16.62 5.81
CA ALA A 118 -24.70 16.49 7.26
C ALA A 118 -23.32 15.90 7.61
N VAL A 119 -22.87 14.90 6.87
CA VAL A 119 -21.52 14.31 7.03
C VAL A 119 -20.44 15.34 6.69
N ALA A 120 -20.63 16.14 5.65
CA ALA A 120 -19.72 17.24 5.32
C ALA A 120 -19.65 18.28 6.45
N PHE A 121 -20.79 18.70 7.02
CA PHE A 121 -20.80 19.58 8.21
C PHE A 121 -20.07 18.94 9.40
N ALA A 122 -20.20 17.62 9.59
CA ALA A 122 -19.53 16.89 10.66
C ALA A 122 -18.01 16.89 10.47
N ALA A 123 -17.55 16.65 9.24
CA ALA A 123 -16.14 16.70 8.87
C ALA A 123 -15.55 18.10 9.10
N VAL A 124 -16.21 19.15 8.62
CA VAL A 124 -15.76 20.55 8.81
C VAL A 124 -15.73 20.93 10.29
N HIS A 125 -16.74 20.53 11.07
CA HIS A 125 -16.72 20.79 12.51
C HIS A 125 -15.56 20.05 13.21
N CYS A 126 -15.33 18.77 12.87
CA CYS A 126 -14.23 18.00 13.43
C CYS A 126 -12.86 18.63 13.10
N ALA A 127 -12.68 19.24 11.92
CA ALA A 127 -11.45 19.96 11.58
C ALA A 127 -11.16 21.12 12.54
N THR A 128 -12.19 21.72 13.17
CA THR A 128 -12.01 22.81 14.15
C THR A 128 -11.52 22.33 15.51
N LEU A 129 -11.56 21.02 15.76
CA LEU A 129 -11.15 20.41 17.02
C LEU A 129 -9.67 20.08 16.99
N VAL A 130 -9.01 20.22 18.14
CA VAL A 130 -7.57 19.91 18.28
C VAL A 130 -7.37 18.40 18.28
N PRO A 131 -6.54 17.83 17.38
CA PRO A 131 -6.21 16.41 17.41
C PRO A 131 -5.50 16.02 18.72
N SER A 132 -5.87 14.86 19.27
CA SER A 132 -5.17 14.25 20.41
C SER A 132 -3.86 13.60 19.96
N GLU A 133 -2.93 13.32 20.90
CA GLU A 133 -1.66 12.63 20.62
C GLU A 133 -1.84 11.26 19.94
N ALA A 134 -2.97 10.57 20.17
CA ALA A 134 -3.31 9.30 19.52
C ALA A 134 -3.67 9.44 18.03
N TRP A 135 -3.83 10.66 17.51
CA TRP A 135 -4.16 10.90 16.11
C TRP A 135 -2.87 11.03 15.30
N THR A 136 -2.46 9.96 14.64
CA THR A 136 -1.17 9.83 13.94
C THR A 136 -1.21 10.32 12.48
N HIS A 137 -2.34 10.82 12.01
CA HIS A 137 -2.49 11.29 10.63
C HIS A 137 -1.97 12.71 10.42
N THR A 138 -1.47 13.00 9.21
CA THR A 138 -0.98 14.32 8.80
C THR A 138 -2.10 15.37 8.67
N PHE A 139 -3.34 14.92 8.47
CA PHE A 139 -4.54 15.76 8.44
C PHE A 139 -5.23 15.76 9.81
N GLY A 140 -5.97 16.82 10.11
CA GLY A 140 -6.76 17.01 11.32
C GLY A 140 -7.95 16.07 11.45
N LEU A 141 -8.71 16.24 12.54
CA LEU A 141 -9.83 15.34 12.87
C LEU A 141 -10.97 15.39 11.85
N GLY A 142 -11.00 16.38 10.95
CA GLY A 142 -11.98 16.50 9.87
C GLY A 142 -11.62 15.79 8.56
N GLY A 143 -10.48 15.09 8.51
CA GLY A 143 -9.99 14.50 7.27
C GLY A 143 -9.51 15.56 6.28
N LEU A 144 -9.09 15.12 5.10
CA LEU A 144 -8.62 16.03 4.05
C LEU A 144 -9.71 17.02 3.61
N PHE A 145 -10.96 16.58 3.54
CA PHE A 145 -12.09 17.44 3.17
C PHE A 145 -12.35 18.53 4.21
N GLY A 146 -12.49 18.15 5.49
CA GLY A 146 -12.80 19.09 6.56
C GLY A 146 -11.72 20.16 6.72
N ASP A 147 -10.44 19.75 6.64
CA ASP A 147 -9.30 20.65 6.75
C ASP A 147 -9.21 21.64 5.58
N THR A 148 -9.46 21.16 4.35
CA THR A 148 -9.42 22.03 3.16
C THR A 148 -10.51 23.12 3.23
N VAL A 149 -11.72 22.73 3.63
CA VAL A 149 -12.84 23.65 3.80
C VAL A 149 -12.58 24.61 4.97
N LEU A 150 -12.08 24.11 6.09
CA LEU A 150 -11.72 24.94 7.23
C LEU A 150 -10.64 25.97 6.86
N GLY A 151 -9.60 25.56 6.13
CA GLY A 151 -8.55 26.45 5.66
C GLY A 151 -9.09 27.57 4.76
N SER A 152 -10.00 27.24 3.85
CA SER A 152 -10.66 28.22 2.98
C SER A 152 -11.56 29.19 3.75
N LEU A 153 -12.32 28.69 4.74
CA LEU A 153 -13.20 29.52 5.58
C LEU A 153 -12.42 30.44 6.51
N LEU A 154 -11.30 29.98 7.08
CA LEU A 154 -10.43 30.81 7.92
C LEU A 154 -9.83 32.00 7.15
N GLY A 155 -9.61 31.87 5.83
CA GLY A 155 -9.15 32.97 4.98
C GLY A 155 -10.17 34.10 4.79
N ILE A 156 -11.46 33.83 5.05
CA ILE A 156 -12.56 34.80 4.86
C ILE A 156 -12.91 35.49 6.18
N VAL A 157 -12.68 34.84 7.32
CA VAL A 157 -13.10 35.36 8.63
C VAL A 157 -12.16 36.49 9.08
N PRO A 158 -12.67 37.71 9.33
CA PRO A 158 -11.86 38.81 9.83
C PRO A 158 -11.43 38.56 11.29
N GLY A 159 -10.13 38.71 11.56
CA GLY A 159 -9.56 38.64 12.91
C GLY A 159 -8.34 37.73 13.03
N GLY A 160 -7.79 37.62 14.24
CA GLY A 160 -6.67 36.71 14.52
C GLY A 160 -7.07 35.25 14.41
N ALA A 161 -6.14 34.39 14.01
CA ALA A 161 -6.37 32.95 13.75
C ALA A 161 -7.12 32.22 14.89
N GLY A 162 -6.81 32.54 16.14
CA GLY A 162 -7.46 31.94 17.31
C GLY A 162 -8.93 32.39 17.52
N PHE A 163 -9.27 33.63 17.17
CA PHE A 163 -10.67 34.10 17.22
C PHE A 163 -11.47 33.50 16.08
N GLY A 164 -10.92 33.53 14.86
CA GLY A 164 -11.57 32.97 13.67
C GLY A 164 -11.90 31.49 13.83
N LEU A 165 -10.97 30.69 14.38
CA LEU A 165 -11.20 29.27 14.63
C LEU A 165 -12.32 29.01 15.64
N LYS A 166 -12.38 29.77 16.75
CA LYS A 166 -13.45 29.63 17.76
C LYS A 166 -14.81 30.00 17.22
N LEU A 167 -14.90 31.12 16.49
CA LEU A 167 -16.13 31.55 15.85
C LEU A 167 -16.62 30.50 14.84
N LEU A 168 -15.71 30.00 14.01
CA LEU A 168 -16.04 29.00 13.00
C LEU A 168 -16.42 27.66 13.62
N SER A 169 -15.76 27.25 14.71
CA SER A 169 -16.15 26.07 15.50
C SER A 169 -17.58 26.19 16.02
N LEU A 170 -17.97 27.35 16.56
CA LEU A 170 -19.35 27.59 17.04
C LEU A 170 -20.38 27.55 15.90
N VAL A 171 -20.08 28.21 14.77
CA VAL A 171 -20.98 28.27 13.61
C VAL A 171 -21.15 26.90 12.97
N THR A 172 -20.05 26.17 12.77
CA THR A 172 -20.07 24.82 12.18
C THR A 172 -20.74 23.81 13.10
N PHE A 173 -20.58 23.93 14.42
CA PHE A 173 -21.29 23.10 15.40
C PHE A 173 -22.81 23.35 15.35
N ALA A 174 -23.23 24.63 15.35
CA ALA A 174 -24.64 24.98 15.24
C ALA A 174 -25.24 24.47 13.91
N GLY A 175 -24.52 24.65 12.80
CA GLY A 175 -24.90 24.14 11.49
C GLY A 175 -25.01 22.61 11.48
N LEU A 176 -24.04 21.91 12.06
CA LEU A 176 -24.05 20.44 12.22
C LEU A 176 -25.27 19.99 13.01
N LEU A 177 -25.60 20.63 14.12
CA LEU A 177 -26.74 20.27 14.97
C LEU A 177 -28.06 20.44 14.21
N VAL A 178 -28.25 21.57 13.52
CA VAL A 178 -29.43 21.82 12.70
C VAL A 178 -29.54 20.79 11.57
N MET A 179 -28.44 20.53 10.87
CA MET A 179 -28.41 19.60 9.75
C MET A 179 -28.66 18.16 10.19
N MET A 180 -28.06 17.72 11.31
CA MET A 180 -28.29 16.39 11.87
C MET A 180 -29.74 16.20 12.31
N LEU A 181 -30.34 17.19 12.99
CA LEU A 181 -31.76 17.13 13.36
C LEU A 181 -32.68 17.05 12.13
N TYR A 182 -32.37 17.83 11.09
CA TYR A 182 -33.12 17.81 9.84
C TYR A 182 -33.02 16.44 9.15
N VAL A 183 -31.81 15.94 8.90
CA VAL A 183 -31.54 14.68 8.19
C VAL A 183 -32.10 13.47 8.93
N THR A 184 -31.98 13.43 10.25
CA THR A 184 -32.49 12.32 11.07
C THR A 184 -34.01 12.33 11.24
N GLY A 185 -34.71 13.31 10.65
CA GLY A 185 -36.16 13.28 10.59
C GLY A 185 -36.90 14.04 11.71
N PHE A 186 -36.20 14.77 12.57
CA PHE A 186 -36.86 15.47 13.68
C PHE A 186 -37.76 16.60 13.18
N ASP A 187 -38.85 16.80 13.91
CA ASP A 187 -39.78 17.90 13.70
C ASP A 187 -39.88 18.82 14.93
N LEU A 188 -40.39 20.02 14.74
CA LEU A 188 -40.58 21.03 15.80
C LEU A 188 -41.48 20.53 16.94
N ALA A 189 -42.44 19.66 16.65
CA ALA A 189 -43.27 19.03 17.69
C ALA A 189 -42.45 18.05 18.55
N GLU A 190 -41.67 17.17 17.92
CA GLU A 190 -40.78 16.23 18.60
C GLU A 190 -39.73 16.97 19.42
N LEU A 191 -39.13 18.02 18.86
CA LEU A 191 -38.11 18.81 19.55
C LEU A 191 -38.68 19.56 20.76
N ARG A 192 -39.91 20.08 20.67
CA ARG A 192 -40.62 20.67 21.81
C ARG A 192 -40.91 19.64 22.91
N ALA A 193 -41.29 18.42 22.53
CA ALA A 193 -41.52 17.33 23.48
C ALA A 193 -40.22 16.92 24.19
N ILE A 194 -39.13 16.75 23.45
CA ILE A 194 -37.80 16.44 23.99
C ILE A 194 -37.35 17.55 24.94
N ARG A 195 -37.49 18.83 24.55
CA ARG A 195 -37.16 19.97 25.41
C ARG A 195 -37.96 19.97 26.71
N ARG A 196 -39.27 19.68 26.64
CA ARG A 196 -40.13 19.59 27.82
C ARG A 196 -39.72 18.44 28.73
N PHE A 197 -39.41 17.27 28.15
CA PHE A 197 -38.90 16.11 28.87
C PHE A 197 -37.57 16.41 29.57
N LEU A 198 -36.61 17.05 28.88
CA LEU A 198 -35.32 17.43 29.46
C LEU A 198 -35.49 18.46 30.58
N LEU A 199 -36.36 19.46 30.42
CA LEU A 199 -36.62 20.44 31.49
C LEU A 199 -37.21 19.77 32.73
N LEU A 200 -38.24 18.94 32.55
CA LEU A 200 -38.85 18.20 33.66
C LEU A 200 -37.85 17.23 34.30
N GLY A 201 -37.07 16.51 33.50
CA GLY A 201 -36.03 15.59 33.96
C GLY A 201 -34.92 16.31 34.74
N SER A 202 -34.46 17.48 34.29
CA SER A 202 -33.49 18.30 35.02
C SER A 202 -34.07 18.83 36.34
N ILE A 203 -35.33 19.26 36.34
CA ILE A 203 -36.01 19.70 37.58
C ILE A 203 -36.15 18.53 38.56
N MET A 204 -36.55 17.35 38.08
CA MET A 204 -36.68 16.14 38.91
C MET A 204 -35.33 15.59 39.36
N GLY A 205 -34.29 15.69 38.53
CA GLY A 205 -32.93 15.30 38.88
C GLY A 205 -32.35 16.22 39.93
N TYR A 206 -32.51 17.54 39.77
CA TYR A 206 -32.13 18.52 40.77
C TYR A 206 -32.90 18.32 42.08
N SER A 207 -34.22 18.07 42.01
CA SER A 207 -35.02 17.83 43.21
C SER A 207 -34.64 16.53 43.91
N ALA A 208 -34.37 15.44 43.17
CA ALA A 208 -33.88 14.18 43.73
C ALA A 208 -32.50 14.34 44.37
N LEU A 209 -31.59 15.11 43.76
CA LEU A 209 -30.25 15.37 44.28
C LEU A 209 -30.30 16.27 45.53
N ALA A 210 -31.14 17.30 45.51
CA ALA A 210 -31.38 18.16 46.67
C ALA A 210 -32.04 17.40 47.83
N GLN A 211 -33.01 16.52 47.55
CA GLN A 211 -33.65 15.66 48.55
C GLN A 211 -32.68 14.58 49.08
N GLY A 212 -31.81 14.04 48.24
CA GLY A 212 -30.76 13.09 48.61
C GLY A 212 -29.71 13.70 49.54
N LEU A 213 -29.26 14.92 49.25
CA LEU A 213 -28.37 15.67 50.15
C LEU A 213 -29.07 16.03 51.48
N GLY A 214 -30.34 16.42 51.43
CA GLY A 214 -31.12 16.75 52.62
C GLY A 214 -31.40 15.53 53.53
N THR A 215 -31.63 14.35 52.95
CA THR A 215 -31.82 13.10 53.70
C THR A 215 -30.49 12.57 54.24
N GLY A 216 -29.38 12.70 53.50
CA GLY A 216 -28.03 12.40 53.99
C GLY A 216 -27.63 13.25 55.21
N ALA A 217 -27.92 14.55 55.18
CA ALA A 217 -27.64 15.44 56.31
C ALA A 217 -28.49 15.10 57.55
N ARG A 218 -29.78 14.80 57.39
CA ARG A 218 -30.66 14.37 58.50
C ARG A 218 -30.23 13.03 59.09
N GLY A 219 -29.82 12.07 58.24
CA GLY A 219 -29.28 10.78 58.67
C GLY A 219 -27.98 10.89 59.45
N ALA A 220 -27.07 11.78 59.03
CA ALA A 220 -25.82 12.05 59.75
C ALA A 220 -26.06 12.67 61.13
N VAL A 221 -27.00 13.63 61.23
CA VAL A 221 -27.37 14.25 62.52
C VAL A 221 -28.02 13.24 63.48
N LEU A 222 -28.91 12.39 62.98
CA LEU A 222 -29.53 11.32 63.79
C LEU A 222 -28.51 10.26 64.22
N GLY A 223 -27.60 9.87 63.33
CA GLY A 223 -26.50 8.96 63.63
C GLY A 223 -25.56 9.52 64.70
N ALA A 224 -25.16 10.79 64.57
CA ALA A 224 -24.34 11.49 65.56
C ALA A 224 -25.02 11.57 66.93
N ARG A 225 -26.32 11.91 66.98
CA ARG A 225 -27.09 11.92 68.23
C ARG A 225 -27.16 10.54 68.87
N SER A 226 -27.41 9.49 68.10
CA SER A 226 -27.45 8.12 68.63
C SER A 226 -26.11 7.64 69.20
N LEU A 227 -24.99 8.06 68.60
CA LEU A 227 -23.64 7.79 69.11
C LEU A 227 -23.37 8.61 70.37
N GLN A 228 -23.82 9.85 70.42
CA GLN A 228 -23.66 10.73 71.58
C GLN A 228 -24.50 10.25 72.77
N ASP A 229 -25.71 9.74 72.52
CA ASP A 229 -26.58 9.15 73.54
C ASP A 229 -26.02 7.80 74.03
N ARG A 230 -25.39 7.01 73.16
CA ARG A 230 -24.62 5.80 73.54
C ARG A 230 -23.37 6.14 74.38
N ALA A 231 -22.69 7.23 74.06
CA ALA A 231 -21.55 7.70 74.83
C ALA A 231 -21.99 8.23 76.20
N ARG A 232 -23.10 8.97 76.27
CA ARG A 232 -23.69 9.48 77.53
C ARG A 232 -24.23 8.36 78.41
N SER A 233 -24.90 7.36 77.85
CA SER A 233 -25.35 6.19 78.62
C SER A 233 -24.19 5.34 79.12
N ARG A 234 -23.08 5.21 78.36
CA ARG A 234 -21.83 4.62 78.86
C ARG A 234 -21.16 5.45 79.96
N ALA A 235 -21.19 6.77 79.86
CA ALA A 235 -20.64 7.67 80.88
C ALA A 235 -21.50 7.69 82.16
N ALA A 236 -22.83 7.58 82.04
CA ALA A 236 -23.73 7.47 83.19
C ALA A 236 -23.64 6.11 83.90
N ALA A 237 -23.23 5.05 83.18
CA ALA A 237 -23.04 3.72 83.76
C ALA A 237 -21.74 3.57 84.58
N ASN A 238 -20.77 4.50 84.46
CA ASN A 238 -19.51 4.48 85.20
C ASN A 238 -19.14 5.90 85.68
N PRO A 239 -19.60 6.32 86.88
CA PRO A 239 -19.16 7.59 87.46
C PRO A 239 -17.67 7.52 87.85
N PRO A 240 -16.87 8.58 87.60
CA PRO A 240 -15.45 8.59 87.93
C PRO A 240 -15.25 8.67 89.45
N VAL A 241 -14.56 7.66 90.00
CA VAL A 241 -14.11 7.65 91.39
C VAL A 241 -12.99 8.69 91.55
N ALA A 242 -13.25 9.72 92.34
CA ALA A 242 -12.24 10.68 92.80
C ALA A 242 -11.18 9.96 93.65
N ARG A 243 -9.90 10.19 93.36
CA ARG A 243 -8.78 9.77 94.22
C ARG A 243 -7.97 10.98 94.63
N ASP A 244 -8.10 11.33 95.89
CA ASP A 244 -7.21 12.24 96.60
C ASP A 244 -5.83 11.60 96.82
N GLY A 245 -4.79 12.41 96.59
CA GLY A 245 -3.74 12.68 97.57
C GLY A 245 -2.73 11.60 97.94
N ALA A 246 -1.50 11.79 97.42
CA ALA A 246 -0.21 11.69 98.13
C ALA A 246 0.69 10.44 97.93
N PRO A 247 2.03 10.61 98.01
CA PRO A 247 2.98 9.93 97.13
C PRO A 247 3.91 8.92 97.84
N LEU A 248 4.77 8.29 97.02
CA LEU A 248 6.05 7.63 97.35
C LEU A 248 6.10 6.10 97.55
N ARG A 249 7.23 5.59 97.02
CA ARG A 249 8.08 4.47 97.46
C ARG A 249 7.78 3.05 96.96
N ARG A 250 8.50 2.78 95.87
CA ARG A 250 9.14 1.54 95.42
C ARG A 250 9.81 0.73 96.53
N THR A 251 9.96 -0.57 96.25
CA THR A 251 10.98 -1.55 96.75
C THR A 251 10.72 -2.11 98.15
N MET A 252 11.04 -3.35 98.54
CA MET A 252 11.74 -4.57 98.04
C MET A 252 11.55 -5.61 99.18
N PRO A 253 11.72 -6.94 99.00
CA PRO A 253 13.04 -7.58 99.24
C PRO A 253 13.23 -8.93 98.49
N PRO A 254 14.29 -9.72 98.75
CA PRO A 254 15.71 -9.42 98.61
C PRO A 254 16.44 -10.43 97.69
N VAL A 255 17.67 -10.07 97.33
CA VAL A 255 18.62 -10.77 96.44
C VAL A 255 19.51 -11.74 97.23
N THR A 256 19.71 -12.95 96.69
CA THR A 256 20.97 -13.75 96.72
C THR A 256 20.87 -14.74 95.55
N GLY A 257 21.82 -15.00 94.65
CA GLY A 257 23.22 -14.63 94.53
C GLY A 257 24.03 -15.87 94.16
N ALA A 258 23.94 -16.40 92.92
CA ALA A 258 24.91 -17.33 92.33
C ALA A 258 24.49 -17.78 90.91
N ALA A 259 25.48 -18.11 90.08
CA ALA A 259 25.43 -18.66 88.71
C ALA A 259 25.26 -17.63 87.57
N MET A 260 26.41 -17.17 87.07
CA MET A 260 26.59 -16.38 85.85
C MET A 260 26.84 -17.29 84.64
N THR A 261 26.05 -17.12 83.59
CA THR A 261 26.48 -17.23 82.18
C THR A 261 25.66 -16.25 81.32
N PRO A 262 26.27 -15.59 80.32
CA PRO A 262 25.66 -14.45 79.63
C PRO A 262 24.77 -14.87 78.44
N GLU A 263 23.62 -14.22 78.31
CA GLU A 263 22.59 -14.45 77.30
C GLU A 263 22.59 -13.31 76.25
N PRO A 264 22.78 -13.62 74.96
CA PRO A 264 22.35 -12.77 73.86
C PRO A 264 21.13 -13.37 73.15
N LEU A 265 20.04 -12.60 73.11
CA LEU A 265 18.85 -12.69 72.25
C LEU A 265 18.82 -13.82 71.21
N ARG A 266 18.03 -14.88 71.47
CA ARG A 266 17.47 -15.76 70.42
C ARG A 266 16.42 -16.74 70.95
N ALA A 267 15.49 -17.07 70.04
CA ALA A 267 14.75 -18.34 69.89
C ALA A 267 13.44 -18.58 70.69
N ALA A 268 12.54 -19.25 69.96
CA ALA A 268 11.24 -19.86 70.29
C ALA A 268 11.31 -20.87 71.48
N PRO A 269 10.29 -21.70 71.86
CA PRO A 269 9.00 -22.01 71.21
C PRO A 269 7.79 -22.19 72.16
N SER A 270 6.58 -21.95 71.65
CA SER A 270 5.33 -22.40 72.31
C SER A 270 4.68 -23.51 71.49
N ARG A 271 4.53 -24.70 72.10
CA ARG A 271 3.57 -25.72 71.69
C ARG A 271 3.20 -26.66 72.83
N ALA A 272 1.92 -26.62 73.24
CA ALA A 272 1.05 -27.71 73.69
C ALA A 272 -0.33 -27.08 74.05
N VAL A 273 -1.51 -27.26 73.40
CA VAL A 273 -2.24 -28.38 72.74
C VAL A 273 -2.94 -29.30 73.78
N PRO A 274 -4.18 -29.83 73.60
CA PRO A 274 -5.45 -29.36 73.00
C PRO A 274 -6.72 -29.79 73.84
N PRO A 275 -8.00 -29.69 73.37
CA PRO A 275 -8.62 -30.70 72.46
C PRO A 275 -9.51 -30.03 71.38
N SER A 276 -9.52 -30.43 70.11
CA SER A 276 -10.14 -31.65 69.58
C SER A 276 -9.48 -32.07 68.27
N MET A 277 -9.75 -33.33 67.90
CA MET A 277 -8.91 -34.21 67.11
C MET A 277 -8.48 -33.70 65.73
N ARG A 278 -7.17 -33.47 65.64
CA ARG A 278 -6.36 -33.74 64.46
C ARG A 278 -6.40 -35.24 64.17
N SER A 279 -6.90 -35.60 63.00
CA SER A 279 -6.37 -36.71 62.21
C SER A 279 -6.07 -36.17 60.82
N GLU A 280 -4.82 -35.76 60.60
CA GLU A 280 -4.27 -35.63 59.25
C GLU A 280 -4.17 -37.02 58.63
N ALA A 281 -4.81 -37.20 57.48
CA ALA A 281 -4.41 -38.20 56.50
C ALA A 281 -4.83 -37.70 55.10
N ARG A 282 -3.85 -37.12 54.41
CA ARG A 282 -3.66 -36.93 52.95
C ARG A 282 -4.87 -37.23 52.04
N VAL A 283 -5.29 -36.23 51.24
CA VAL A 283 -5.55 -36.33 49.78
C VAL A 283 -5.71 -34.91 49.20
N ALA A 284 -5.01 -34.68 48.08
CA ALA A 284 -5.22 -33.73 46.97
C ALA A 284 -6.04 -32.43 47.17
N GLU A 285 -5.42 -31.30 46.82
CA GLU A 285 -6.10 -30.02 46.57
C GLU A 285 -7.09 -30.12 45.40
N PRO A 286 -8.38 -29.75 45.58
CA PRO A 286 -9.27 -29.40 44.49
C PRO A 286 -9.16 -27.90 44.16
N PRO A 287 -9.46 -27.49 42.91
CA PRO A 287 -9.05 -26.22 42.35
C PRO A 287 -9.86 -25.06 42.93
N VAL A 288 -9.18 -24.02 43.38
CA VAL A 288 -9.81 -22.70 43.60
C VAL A 288 -10.16 -22.14 42.22
N ALA A 289 -11.46 -22.09 41.95
CA ALA A 289 -12.01 -21.44 40.77
C ALA A 289 -11.51 -19.99 40.69
N ALA A 290 -10.73 -19.71 39.65
CA ALA A 290 -10.30 -18.36 39.31
C ALA A 290 -11.53 -17.44 39.15
N PRO A 291 -11.52 -16.21 39.69
CA PRO A 291 -12.56 -15.24 39.38
C PRO A 291 -12.53 -14.99 37.85
N LYS A 292 -13.67 -15.26 37.19
CA LYS A 292 -13.82 -15.01 35.75
C LYS A 292 -13.41 -13.56 35.46
N PRO A 293 -12.47 -13.31 34.54
CA PRO A 293 -12.05 -11.95 34.24
C PRO A 293 -13.22 -11.18 33.63
N SER A 294 -13.49 -9.99 34.18
CA SER A 294 -14.46 -9.06 33.60
C SER A 294 -14.03 -8.69 32.18
N PHE A 295 -15.00 -8.39 31.32
CA PHE A 295 -14.80 -8.08 29.90
C PHE A 295 -13.76 -6.96 29.66
N LEU A 296 -13.60 -6.05 30.63
CA LEU A 296 -12.61 -4.96 30.62
C LEU A 296 -11.17 -5.42 30.91
N ALA A 297 -10.97 -6.53 31.61
CA ALA A 297 -9.63 -7.08 31.87
C ALA A 297 -9.04 -7.82 30.64
N ARG A 298 -9.88 -8.24 29.69
CA ARG A 298 -9.44 -8.83 28.40
C ARG A 298 -8.99 -7.79 27.38
N LEU A 299 -9.46 -6.54 27.48
CA LEU A 299 -9.08 -5.45 26.58
C LEU A 299 -7.76 -4.76 26.94
N ARG A 300 -7.17 -5.07 28.11
CA ARG A 300 -5.97 -4.39 28.62
C ARG A 300 -4.68 -5.25 28.54
N ARG A 301 -4.72 -6.42 27.91
CA ARG A 301 -3.53 -7.26 27.71
C ARG A 301 -3.07 -7.13 26.26
N ALA A 302 -2.47 -5.98 25.96
CA ALA A 302 -1.58 -5.77 24.82
C ALA A 302 -0.26 -5.24 25.39
N ALA A 303 0.86 -5.75 24.87
CA ALA A 303 2.24 -5.61 25.34
C ALA A 303 2.67 -6.60 26.44
N ASP A 304 2.88 -7.85 26.02
CA ASP A 304 4.11 -8.59 26.36
C ASP A 304 4.63 -9.24 25.05
N PRO A 305 5.95 -9.30 24.83
CA PRO A 305 6.54 -9.76 23.58
C PRO A 305 6.38 -11.27 23.41
N GLN A 306 5.98 -11.71 22.22
CA GLN A 306 5.91 -13.14 21.90
C GLN A 306 7.32 -13.72 21.68
N PRO A 307 7.61 -14.94 22.19
CA PRO A 307 8.87 -15.64 21.97
C PRO A 307 8.97 -16.18 20.53
N GLU A 308 10.21 -16.35 20.07
CA GLU A 308 10.59 -16.84 18.74
C GLU A 308 9.80 -18.06 18.25
N LEU A 309 9.44 -18.02 16.97
CA LEU A 309 8.80 -19.09 16.22
C LEU A 309 9.83 -20.21 15.99
N VAL A 310 9.86 -21.22 16.87
CA VAL A 310 10.49 -22.50 16.55
C VAL A 310 9.63 -23.18 15.48
N GLU A 311 10.21 -23.44 14.32
CA GLU A 311 9.61 -24.27 13.27
C GLU A 311 9.19 -25.60 13.89
N GLN A 312 7.89 -25.88 13.90
CA GLN A 312 7.42 -27.22 14.23
C GLN A 312 7.77 -28.13 13.05
N PRO A 313 8.48 -29.25 13.29
CA PRO A 313 8.70 -30.23 12.24
C PRO A 313 7.35 -30.76 11.77
N ILE A 314 7.22 -30.90 10.46
CA ILE A 314 6.07 -31.48 9.76
C ILE A 314 5.63 -32.73 10.54
N ALA A 315 4.42 -32.71 11.06
CA ALA A 315 3.82 -33.87 11.69
C ALA A 315 3.78 -35.02 10.68
N ASP A 316 4.38 -36.15 11.06
CA ASP A 316 4.34 -37.43 10.35
C ASP A 316 2.89 -37.90 10.19
N ALA A 317 2.23 -37.45 9.13
CA ALA A 317 0.97 -38.00 8.68
C ALA A 317 1.25 -39.35 8.01
N ALA A 318 1.07 -40.43 8.77
CA ALA A 318 1.10 -41.84 8.38
C ALA A 318 1.06 -42.12 6.86
N TRP A 319 2.20 -42.53 6.32
CA TRP A 319 2.40 -42.82 4.91
C TRP A 319 2.20 -44.32 4.70
N ASP A 320 1.13 -44.72 4.03
CA ASP A 320 0.93 -46.11 3.68
C ASP A 320 1.89 -46.49 2.52
N ALA A 321 2.94 -47.25 2.87
CA ALA A 321 3.98 -47.70 1.96
C ALA A 321 3.51 -48.79 0.98
N SER A 322 2.25 -49.23 1.05
CA SER A 322 1.73 -50.38 0.29
C SER A 322 1.21 -50.06 -1.13
N LEU A 323 1.19 -48.80 -1.56
CA LEU A 323 0.67 -48.41 -2.90
C LEU A 323 1.76 -48.41 -4.01
N PRO A 324 1.48 -48.98 -5.20
CA PRO A 324 2.40 -48.99 -6.35
C PRO A 324 2.80 -47.59 -6.86
N SER A 325 3.98 -47.49 -7.47
CA SER A 325 4.67 -46.22 -7.80
C SER A 325 3.90 -45.28 -8.75
N GLU A 326 3.11 -45.80 -9.69
CA GLU A 326 2.41 -44.98 -10.69
C GLU A 326 1.26 -44.16 -10.09
N ASP A 327 0.53 -44.72 -9.13
CA ASP A 327 -0.59 -44.01 -8.48
C ASP A 327 -0.08 -42.91 -7.54
N ARG A 328 1.13 -43.09 -6.98
CA ARG A 328 1.82 -42.07 -6.18
C ARG A 328 2.21 -40.84 -7.02
N ILE A 329 2.58 -41.04 -8.28
CA ILE A 329 2.94 -39.96 -9.22
C ILE A 329 1.67 -39.22 -9.67
N LYS A 330 0.58 -39.93 -9.99
CA LYS A 330 -0.71 -39.31 -10.35
C LYS A 330 -1.31 -38.48 -9.22
N ALA A 331 -1.18 -38.93 -7.97
CA ALA A 331 -1.61 -38.18 -6.79
C ALA A 331 -0.80 -36.88 -6.63
N ARG A 332 0.53 -36.95 -6.79
CA ARG A 332 1.40 -35.76 -6.76
C ARG A 332 1.05 -34.73 -7.82
N ILE A 333 0.79 -35.16 -9.05
CA ILE A 333 0.45 -34.25 -10.16
C ILE A 333 -0.91 -33.59 -9.91
N SER A 334 -1.88 -34.35 -9.40
CA SER A 334 -3.23 -33.85 -9.12
C SER A 334 -3.26 -32.79 -8.03
N ASP A 335 -2.45 -32.94 -6.97
CA ASP A 335 -2.37 -31.96 -5.89
C ASP A 335 -1.64 -30.67 -6.31
N VAL A 336 -0.62 -30.78 -7.17
CA VAL A 336 0.09 -29.62 -7.72
C VAL A 336 -0.80 -28.82 -8.67
N ILE A 337 -1.61 -29.49 -9.49
CA ILE A 337 -2.58 -28.83 -10.38
C ILE A 337 -3.66 -28.11 -9.57
N ARG A 338 -4.19 -28.76 -8.51
CA ARG A 338 -5.23 -28.17 -7.65
C ARG A 338 -4.76 -26.89 -6.94
N ASN A 339 -3.49 -26.86 -6.53
CA ASN A 339 -2.89 -25.69 -5.88
C ASN A 339 -2.59 -24.54 -6.86
N ARG A 340 -2.41 -24.85 -8.15
CA ARG A 340 -2.16 -23.84 -9.21
C ARG A 340 -3.46 -23.21 -9.73
N VAL A 341 -4.56 -23.97 -9.78
CA VAL A 341 -5.89 -23.47 -10.19
C VAL A 341 -6.48 -22.47 -9.18
N GLN A 342 -6.06 -22.49 -7.92
CA GLN A 342 -6.45 -21.48 -6.91
C GLN A 342 -5.68 -20.14 -7.03
N ARG A 343 -4.69 -20.03 -7.93
CA ARG A 343 -3.83 -18.83 -8.10
C ARG A 343 -3.92 -18.23 -9.51
N ALA A 344 -5.12 -18.07 -10.07
CA ALA A 344 -5.32 -17.26 -11.28
C ALA A 344 -5.69 -15.81 -10.89
N PRO A 345 -5.03 -14.77 -11.43
CA PRO A 345 -5.39 -13.37 -11.20
C PRO A 345 -6.47 -12.86 -12.18
N GLU A 346 -7.47 -12.12 -11.68
CA GLU A 346 -8.45 -11.39 -12.50
C GLU A 346 -7.90 -10.04 -13.02
N PRO A 347 -8.40 -9.50 -14.15
CA PRO A 347 -7.91 -8.26 -14.76
C PRO A 347 -8.57 -6.99 -14.15
N MET A 348 -7.75 -5.96 -13.89
CA MET A 348 -8.17 -4.64 -13.37
C MET A 348 -8.76 -3.71 -14.46
N PRO A 349 -9.79 -2.91 -14.15
CA PRO A 349 -10.23 -1.80 -15.00
C PRO A 349 -9.48 -0.49 -14.68
N ALA A 350 -9.19 0.28 -15.72
CA ALA A 350 -8.44 1.55 -15.68
C ALA A 350 -9.34 2.77 -15.39
N ALA A 351 -8.88 3.72 -14.56
CA ALA A 351 -9.47 5.06 -14.40
C ALA A 351 -8.46 6.08 -13.80
N PRO A 352 -8.68 7.41 -13.96
CA PRO A 352 -7.63 8.39 -14.28
C PRO A 352 -7.04 9.13 -13.07
N ALA A 353 -5.79 9.58 -13.22
CA ALA A 353 -5.05 10.33 -12.19
C ALA A 353 -5.02 11.83 -12.51
N ALA A 354 -5.60 12.64 -11.62
CA ALA A 354 -5.25 14.05 -11.46
C ALA A 354 -4.66 14.21 -10.05
N ARG A 355 -3.36 14.52 -9.96
CA ARG A 355 -2.63 14.64 -8.68
C ARG A 355 -2.20 16.08 -8.45
N VAL A 356 -2.60 16.61 -7.29
CA VAL A 356 -2.20 17.90 -6.73
C VAL A 356 -1.01 17.66 -5.78
N GLU A 357 -0.02 18.56 -5.81
CA GLU A 357 1.23 18.47 -5.06
C GLU A 357 1.09 18.84 -3.56
N PRO A 358 1.88 18.24 -2.65
CA PRO A 358 1.84 18.51 -1.21
C PRO A 358 2.79 19.67 -0.77
N PRO A 359 2.47 20.41 0.31
CA PRO A 359 3.28 21.55 0.77
C PRO A 359 4.40 21.16 1.75
N VAL A 360 5.47 21.94 1.71
CA VAL A 360 6.73 21.82 2.45
C VAL A 360 6.55 22.23 3.93
N MET A 361 7.00 21.38 4.88
CA MET A 361 7.19 21.77 6.29
C MET A 361 8.66 21.93 6.67
N ARG A 362 8.91 22.85 7.62
CA ARG A 362 10.23 23.26 8.13
C ARG A 362 10.87 22.19 9.04
N PRO A 363 12.20 22.02 9.02
CA PRO A 363 12.88 20.96 9.76
C PRO A 363 13.04 21.30 11.25
N ARG A 364 12.78 20.29 12.12
CA ARG A 364 13.32 20.23 13.48
C ARG A 364 14.82 19.94 13.40
N GLY A 365 15.58 20.50 14.35
CA GLY A 365 17.05 20.49 14.34
C GLY A 365 17.71 19.10 14.32
N PRO A 366 19.03 19.05 14.04
CA PRO A 366 19.73 17.82 13.73
C PRO A 366 19.93 16.93 14.97
N VAL A 367 19.51 15.68 14.86
CA VAL A 367 19.95 14.60 15.76
C VAL A 367 21.27 14.08 15.23
N VAL A 368 22.32 14.14 16.05
CA VAL A 368 23.64 13.61 15.71
C VAL A 368 23.61 12.10 15.92
N LEU A 369 23.68 11.34 14.83
CA LEU A 369 23.89 9.89 14.86
C LEU A 369 25.40 9.62 14.77
N MET A 370 25.96 9.06 15.85
CA MET A 370 27.33 8.53 15.86
C MET A 370 27.35 7.18 15.11
N ALA A 371 28.26 7.04 14.15
CA ALA A 371 28.46 5.78 13.43
C ALA A 371 29.08 4.73 14.37
N ASP A 372 28.43 3.57 14.50
CA ASP A 372 29.00 2.40 15.17
C ASP A 372 30.08 1.80 14.24
N THR A 373 31.35 1.90 14.64
CA THR A 373 32.52 1.46 13.88
C THR A 373 32.89 -0.01 14.13
N ARG A 374 31.97 -0.81 14.70
CA ARG A 374 32.22 -2.23 14.93
C ARG A 374 32.21 -3.01 13.59
N PRO A 375 33.25 -3.80 13.29
CA PRO A 375 33.28 -4.62 12.09
C PRO A 375 32.21 -5.71 12.15
N LEU A 376 31.42 -5.83 11.07
CA LEU A 376 30.41 -6.85 10.91
C LEU A 376 31.05 -8.25 10.86
N PRO A 377 30.40 -9.30 11.40
CA PRO A 377 30.90 -10.67 11.31
C PRO A 377 30.98 -11.12 9.85
N VAL A 378 32.15 -11.61 9.44
CA VAL A 378 32.37 -12.19 8.11
C VAL A 378 31.71 -13.57 8.05
N THR A 379 30.69 -13.74 7.22
CA THR A 379 30.15 -15.05 6.90
C THR A 379 31.05 -15.74 5.86
N PRO A 380 31.44 -17.01 6.05
CA PRO A 380 32.20 -17.74 5.04
C PRO A 380 31.37 -17.94 3.77
N ARG A 381 31.96 -17.66 2.60
CA ARG A 381 31.37 -18.03 1.30
C ARG A 381 31.20 -19.55 1.23
N PRO A 382 30.03 -20.08 0.82
CA PRO A 382 29.90 -21.49 0.52
C PRO A 382 30.78 -21.86 -0.68
N ALA A 383 31.41 -23.04 -0.60
CA ALA A 383 32.26 -23.57 -1.65
C ALA A 383 31.47 -23.81 -2.95
N PRO A 384 32.10 -23.62 -4.12
CA PRO A 384 31.46 -23.90 -5.41
C PRO A 384 31.15 -25.40 -5.52
N GLN A 385 29.91 -25.73 -5.89
CA GLN A 385 29.51 -27.10 -6.20
C GLN A 385 30.16 -27.54 -7.52
N PRO A 386 30.54 -28.82 -7.66
CA PRO A 386 31.12 -29.34 -8.89
C PRO A 386 30.09 -29.32 -10.03
N LEU A 387 30.55 -28.87 -11.20
CA LEU A 387 29.83 -28.94 -12.46
C LEU A 387 29.56 -30.42 -12.82
N TRP A 388 28.29 -30.77 -12.99
CA TRP A 388 27.90 -32.02 -13.65
C TRP A 388 28.37 -31.97 -15.11
N GLN A 389 29.28 -32.88 -15.48
CA GLN A 389 29.58 -33.22 -16.87
C GLN A 389 28.73 -34.43 -17.24
N PRO A 390 28.08 -34.45 -18.42
CA PRO A 390 27.38 -35.65 -18.87
C PRO A 390 28.42 -36.68 -19.30
N GLU A 391 28.40 -37.84 -18.64
CA GLU A 391 29.05 -39.05 -19.11
C GLU A 391 28.39 -39.49 -20.43
N VAL A 392 29.23 -39.67 -21.45
CA VAL A 392 28.83 -40.25 -22.73
C VAL A 392 28.89 -41.75 -22.54
N ASP A 393 27.71 -42.40 -22.48
CA ASP A 393 27.62 -43.85 -22.58
C ASP A 393 27.95 -44.25 -24.03
N GLU A 394 29.08 -44.93 -24.18
CA GLU A 394 29.39 -45.76 -25.35
C GLU A 394 28.47 -46.99 -25.30
N ASP A 395 27.62 -47.14 -26.33
CA ASP A 395 27.01 -48.38 -26.85
C ASP A 395 25.55 -48.15 -27.25
N ASP A 396 25.32 -47.72 -28.49
CA ASP A 396 24.18 -48.23 -29.26
C ASP A 396 24.47 -48.15 -30.77
N ASP A 397 24.74 -49.33 -31.34
CA ASP A 397 24.93 -49.58 -32.77
C ASP A 397 23.56 -49.58 -33.48
N THR A 398 23.33 -48.64 -34.40
CA THR A 398 22.46 -48.93 -35.56
C THR A 398 22.83 -48.10 -36.80
N PRO A 399 22.91 -48.69 -38.01
CA PRO A 399 23.53 -48.05 -39.17
C PRO A 399 22.57 -47.17 -39.98
N LEU A 400 23.05 -45.98 -40.36
CA LEU A 400 22.43 -45.09 -41.35
C LEU A 400 22.64 -45.62 -42.78
N PRO A 401 21.63 -45.55 -43.68
CA PRO A 401 21.84 -45.86 -45.09
C PRO A 401 22.52 -44.70 -45.82
N ALA A 402 23.43 -45.10 -46.71
CA ALA A 402 24.39 -44.28 -47.41
C ALA A 402 23.80 -43.38 -48.52
N ASN A 403 24.54 -42.30 -48.75
CA ASN A 403 24.45 -41.37 -49.87
C ASN A 403 24.34 -42.09 -51.22
N LEU A 404 23.37 -41.65 -52.02
CA LEU A 404 23.19 -42.03 -53.41
C LEU A 404 23.43 -40.78 -54.27
N PHE A 405 24.48 -40.89 -55.09
CA PHE A 405 24.82 -40.11 -56.28
C PHE A 405 25.66 -38.84 -56.09
N ALA A 406 26.98 -39.05 -56.15
CA ALA A 406 27.92 -38.18 -56.84
C ALA A 406 28.59 -38.99 -57.99
N GLU A 407 29.25 -38.28 -58.91
CA GLU A 407 30.03 -38.72 -60.10
C GLU A 407 29.19 -38.80 -61.40
N ASP A 408 29.52 -38.19 -62.56
CA ASP A 408 30.78 -37.80 -63.23
C ASP A 408 30.49 -36.70 -64.31
N ALA A 409 31.25 -35.59 -64.42
CA ALA A 409 32.37 -35.32 -65.36
C ALA A 409 31.95 -34.74 -66.77
N PRO A 410 32.86 -34.22 -67.64
CA PRO A 410 32.96 -32.78 -68.03
C PRO A 410 32.97 -32.49 -69.57
N TRP A 411 33.38 -31.25 -69.97
CA TRP A 411 33.74 -30.71 -71.32
C TRP A 411 32.56 -30.17 -72.19
N ASP A 412 32.64 -29.11 -73.03
CA ASP A 412 33.72 -28.39 -73.71
C ASP A 412 33.23 -27.00 -74.22
N ASP A 413 34.17 -26.11 -74.49
CA ASP A 413 34.04 -24.80 -75.17
C ASP A 413 33.86 -24.92 -76.71
N GLU A 414 33.20 -23.94 -77.34
CA GLU A 414 33.58 -23.22 -78.59
C GLU A 414 32.38 -22.72 -79.44
N ASP A 415 32.38 -21.39 -79.63
CA ASP A 415 32.14 -20.59 -80.84
C ASP A 415 31.06 -20.95 -81.87
N THR A 416 30.21 -19.97 -82.22
CA THR A 416 30.15 -19.42 -83.59
C THR A 416 29.32 -18.12 -83.70
N LEU A 417 29.93 -17.16 -84.39
CA LEU A 417 29.42 -15.86 -84.86
C LEU A 417 28.32 -15.99 -85.92
N ILE A 418 27.45 -14.98 -86.05
CA ILE A 418 26.97 -14.39 -87.32
C ILE A 418 26.43 -12.97 -87.03
N GLU A 419 26.89 -12.02 -87.85
CA GLU A 419 26.51 -10.60 -87.91
C GLU A 419 25.32 -10.32 -88.86
N ASP A 420 24.78 -9.11 -88.68
CA ASP A 420 24.20 -8.16 -89.66
C ASP A 420 22.68 -8.09 -90.02
N GLU A 421 22.14 -6.94 -89.61
CA GLU A 421 21.40 -5.87 -90.34
C GLU A 421 19.93 -5.99 -90.83
N HIS A 422 19.18 -4.95 -90.39
CA HIS A 422 18.14 -4.14 -91.08
C HIS A 422 16.62 -4.46 -90.99
N ALA A 423 15.95 -3.64 -90.15
CA ALA A 423 14.98 -2.58 -90.52
C ALA A 423 13.43 -2.75 -90.39
N PHE A 424 12.84 -1.70 -89.77
CA PHE A 424 11.45 -1.13 -89.75
C PHE A 424 10.26 -1.78 -88.97
N ASP A 425 10.00 -1.16 -87.79
CA ASP A 425 8.80 -0.35 -87.40
C ASP A 425 7.40 -0.97 -87.18
N SER A 426 6.97 -1.09 -85.91
CA SER A 426 5.65 -0.67 -85.36
C SER A 426 5.39 -1.15 -83.90
N PRO A 427 4.46 -0.53 -83.13
CA PRO A 427 4.74 -0.04 -81.78
C PRO A 427 4.30 -0.92 -80.59
N ALA A 428 4.84 -0.54 -79.44
CA ALA A 428 4.84 -1.20 -78.13
C ALA A 428 3.51 -1.79 -77.60
N PRO A 429 3.57 -2.98 -76.97
CA PRO A 429 2.83 -3.24 -75.74
C PRO A 429 3.66 -2.76 -74.55
N ARG A 430 3.08 -1.88 -73.74
CA ARG A 430 3.61 -1.51 -72.43
C ARG A 430 3.72 -2.78 -71.58
N SER A 431 4.93 -3.31 -71.43
CA SER A 431 5.24 -4.21 -70.33
C SER A 431 5.03 -3.41 -69.05
N PHE A 432 4.05 -3.82 -68.25
CA PHE A 432 4.07 -3.50 -66.83
C PHE A 432 5.41 -3.99 -66.31
N ALA A 433 6.27 -3.05 -65.88
CA ALA A 433 7.45 -3.41 -65.14
C ALA A 433 6.98 -4.22 -63.94
N VAL A 434 7.38 -5.49 -63.90
CA VAL A 434 7.38 -6.30 -62.69
C VAL A 434 8.05 -5.44 -61.63
N THR A 435 7.30 -5.13 -60.57
CA THR A 435 7.80 -4.39 -59.41
C THR A 435 9.06 -5.09 -58.92
N ALA A 436 10.22 -4.47 -59.15
CA ALA A 436 11.46 -4.90 -58.57
C ALA A 436 11.27 -4.95 -57.05
N ASP A 437 11.57 -6.11 -56.47
CA ASP A 437 11.58 -6.40 -55.04
C ASP A 437 12.37 -5.31 -54.31
N ARG A 438 11.67 -4.34 -53.71
CA ARG A 438 12.28 -3.19 -53.02
C ARG A 438 12.74 -3.67 -51.66
N ARG A 439 14.02 -4.05 -51.57
CA ARG A 439 14.64 -4.48 -50.31
C ARG A 439 14.55 -3.39 -49.26
N ALA A 440 14.16 -3.77 -48.04
CA ALA A 440 14.15 -2.89 -46.89
C ALA A 440 15.56 -2.33 -46.64
N VAL A 441 15.69 -1.01 -46.56
CA VAL A 441 17.01 -0.40 -46.37
C VAL A 441 17.40 -0.48 -44.90
N VAL A 442 18.43 -1.26 -44.57
CA VAL A 442 19.00 -1.32 -43.21
C VAL A 442 19.76 -0.02 -42.93
N GLN A 443 19.23 0.79 -42.02
CA GLN A 443 19.87 2.04 -41.60
C GLN A 443 20.60 1.81 -40.28
N HIS A 444 21.92 1.63 -40.37
CA HIS A 444 22.78 1.60 -39.20
C HIS A 444 22.84 2.96 -38.51
N ALA A 445 22.60 3.00 -37.20
CA ALA A 445 22.86 4.19 -36.41
C ALA A 445 24.38 4.42 -36.33
N VAL A 446 24.88 5.42 -37.06
CA VAL A 446 26.30 5.79 -37.07
C VAL A 446 26.51 7.15 -36.41
N LYS A 447 26.93 7.14 -35.13
CA LYS A 447 28.13 7.81 -34.58
C LYS A 447 28.15 7.70 -33.06
N LYS A 448 29.28 7.23 -32.50
CA LYS A 448 29.53 7.35 -31.05
C LYS A 448 29.51 8.84 -30.68
N ALA A 449 28.77 9.19 -29.63
CA ALA A 449 28.80 10.54 -29.08
C ALA A 449 30.26 10.93 -28.75
N PRO A 450 30.71 12.15 -29.13
CA PRO A 450 32.07 12.58 -28.85
C PRO A 450 32.31 12.61 -27.33
N PRO A 451 33.51 12.23 -26.85
CA PRO A 451 33.82 12.28 -25.43
C PRO A 451 33.85 13.73 -24.92
N SER A 452 33.45 13.92 -23.67
CA SER A 452 33.47 15.22 -22.99
C SER A 452 34.89 15.66 -22.63
N ARG A 453 35.06 16.96 -22.35
CA ARG A 453 36.35 17.51 -21.89
C ARG A 453 36.83 16.87 -20.59
N GLN A 454 35.90 16.53 -19.69
CA GLN A 454 36.20 15.83 -18.45
C GLN A 454 36.73 14.40 -18.72
N ALA A 455 36.08 13.66 -19.62
CA ALA A 455 36.53 12.32 -19.98
C ALA A 455 37.91 12.32 -20.67
N LEU A 456 38.18 13.35 -21.48
CA LEU A 456 39.50 13.56 -22.11
C LEU A 456 40.59 13.94 -21.10
N ALA A 457 40.26 14.76 -20.09
CA ALA A 457 41.20 15.14 -19.04
C ALA A 457 41.55 13.96 -18.12
N GLU A 458 40.59 13.09 -17.79
CA GLU A 458 40.82 11.92 -16.94
C GLU A 458 41.61 10.80 -17.64
N THR A 459 41.58 10.75 -18.97
CA THR A 459 42.37 9.77 -19.74
C THR A 459 43.84 10.16 -19.90
N GLN A 460 44.18 11.44 -19.67
CA GLN A 460 45.55 11.94 -19.66
C GLN A 460 45.83 12.66 -18.33
N PRO A 461 46.17 11.92 -17.25
CA PRO A 461 46.50 12.55 -15.98
C PRO A 461 47.79 13.36 -16.12
N GLY A 462 47.65 14.68 -16.24
CA GLY A 462 48.78 15.60 -16.06
C GLY A 462 49.25 15.53 -14.62
N LEU A 463 50.56 15.44 -14.40
CA LEU A 463 51.17 15.50 -13.07
C LEU A 463 50.83 16.87 -12.45
N ARG A 464 49.91 16.89 -11.48
CA ARG A 464 49.58 18.08 -10.69
C ARG A 464 50.59 18.19 -9.55
N PHE A 465 51.34 19.29 -9.50
CA PHE A 465 52.36 19.59 -8.48
C PHE A 465 51.91 20.67 -7.49
N ASP A 466 50.62 21.03 -7.43
CA ASP A 466 50.10 22.04 -6.51
C ASP A 466 49.52 21.41 -5.23
N ASP A 467 50.06 21.80 -4.07
CA ASP A 467 49.76 21.29 -2.72
C ASP A 467 48.44 21.81 -2.09
N ALA A 468 47.62 22.56 -2.83
CA ALA A 468 46.35 23.08 -2.33
C ALA A 468 45.19 22.14 -2.71
N ALA A 469 44.94 21.12 -1.89
CA ALA A 469 43.79 20.24 -2.06
C ALA A 469 42.48 21.06 -1.98
N PRO A 470 41.59 20.99 -2.99
CA PRO A 470 40.28 21.62 -2.91
C PRO A 470 39.46 21.00 -1.77
N ALA A 471 38.58 21.79 -1.14
CA ALA A 471 37.72 21.33 -0.05
C ALA A 471 36.72 20.23 -0.47
N TYR A 472 36.43 20.11 -1.77
CA TYR A 472 35.62 19.05 -2.37
C TYR A 472 36.09 18.73 -3.79
N GLU A 473 36.29 17.45 -4.08
CA GLU A 473 36.66 16.94 -5.41
C GLU A 473 35.52 16.08 -5.97
N LEU A 474 35.21 16.26 -7.26
CA LEU A 474 34.20 15.46 -7.94
C LEU A 474 34.68 14.00 -8.11
N PRO A 475 33.77 13.01 -8.05
CA PRO A 475 34.14 11.62 -8.21
C PRO A 475 34.70 11.36 -9.63
N PRO A 476 35.82 10.63 -9.77
CA PRO A 476 36.36 10.29 -11.09
C PRO A 476 35.48 9.25 -11.81
N LEU A 477 35.48 9.28 -13.15
CA LEU A 477 34.71 8.33 -13.98
C LEU A 477 35.26 6.90 -13.91
N SER A 478 36.48 6.72 -13.39
CA SER A 478 37.11 5.41 -13.16
C SER A 478 36.37 4.56 -12.13
N LEU A 479 35.60 5.16 -11.22
CA LEU A 479 34.74 4.43 -10.28
C LEU A 479 33.57 3.72 -10.98
N LEU A 480 33.23 4.13 -12.21
CA LEU A 480 32.18 3.53 -13.00
C LEU A 480 32.75 2.45 -13.94
N SER A 481 31.98 1.38 -14.14
CA SER A 481 32.37 0.28 -15.02
C SER A 481 32.61 0.75 -16.46
N SER A 482 33.67 0.25 -17.10
CA SER A 482 34.03 0.59 -18.48
C SER A 482 33.08 -0.07 -19.48
N PRO A 483 32.67 0.64 -20.56
CA PRO A 483 31.87 0.07 -21.64
C PRO A 483 32.63 -0.92 -22.54
N VAL A 484 33.96 -1.02 -22.42
CA VAL A 484 34.80 -1.91 -23.24
C VAL A 484 34.52 -3.41 -22.95
N ALA A 485 33.93 -3.73 -21.81
CA ALA A 485 33.57 -5.10 -21.43
C ALA A 485 32.25 -5.59 -22.08
N ILE A 486 31.60 -4.78 -22.92
CA ILE A 486 30.29 -5.10 -23.51
C ILE A 486 30.50 -5.79 -24.87
N GLN A 487 30.13 -7.06 -24.99
CA GLN A 487 30.02 -7.73 -26.29
C GLN A 487 28.90 -7.09 -27.10
N ARG A 488 29.27 -6.44 -28.19
CA ARG A 488 28.32 -5.84 -29.15
C ARG A 488 28.07 -6.84 -30.27
N THR A 489 27.06 -7.68 -30.10
CA THR A 489 26.59 -8.56 -31.17
C THR A 489 25.62 -7.77 -32.04
N GLN A 490 26.13 -7.14 -33.10
CA GLN A 490 25.27 -6.61 -34.16
C GLN A 490 24.82 -7.81 -35.01
N LEU A 491 23.51 -7.92 -35.27
CA LEU A 491 23.01 -8.90 -36.25
C LEU A 491 23.58 -8.55 -37.63
N SER A 492 23.85 -9.57 -38.46
CA SER A 492 24.17 -9.35 -39.86
C SER A 492 22.98 -8.73 -40.59
N ASP A 493 23.27 -7.94 -41.63
CA ASP A 493 22.24 -7.30 -42.46
C ASP A 493 21.28 -8.33 -43.06
N GLU A 494 21.80 -9.50 -43.45
CA GLU A 494 21.03 -10.64 -43.93
C GLU A 494 20.01 -11.15 -42.89
N ALA A 495 20.42 -11.28 -41.62
CA ALA A 495 19.52 -11.71 -40.55
C ALA A 495 18.44 -10.65 -40.23
N LEU A 496 18.75 -9.36 -40.41
CA LEU A 496 17.76 -8.29 -40.25
C LEU A 496 16.75 -8.29 -41.39
N GLU A 497 17.18 -8.58 -42.63
CA GLU A 497 16.30 -8.73 -43.79
C GLU A 497 15.39 -9.96 -43.67
N GLU A 498 15.92 -11.10 -43.21
CA GLU A 498 15.11 -12.30 -42.94
C GLU A 498 14.03 -12.05 -41.89
N ASN A 499 14.39 -11.37 -40.79
CA ASN A 499 13.44 -11.00 -39.75
C ASN A 499 12.37 -10.03 -40.25
N ALA A 500 12.73 -9.10 -41.17
CA ALA A 500 11.77 -8.20 -41.79
C ALA A 500 10.78 -8.96 -42.68
N ARG A 501 11.24 -9.91 -43.50
CA ARG A 501 10.38 -10.77 -44.34
C ARG A 501 9.46 -11.65 -43.50
N MET A 502 9.97 -12.20 -42.41
CA MET A 502 9.16 -12.95 -41.44
C MET A 502 8.07 -12.07 -40.83
N LEU A 503 8.40 -10.83 -40.45
CA LEU A 503 7.44 -9.88 -39.91
C LEU A 503 6.35 -9.52 -40.93
N GLU A 504 6.69 -9.34 -42.20
CA GLU A 504 5.71 -9.12 -43.28
C GLU A 504 4.75 -10.30 -43.44
N SER A 505 5.27 -11.54 -43.46
CA SER A 505 4.45 -12.75 -43.52
C SER A 505 3.48 -12.83 -42.35
N VAL A 506 3.96 -12.58 -41.13
CA VAL A 506 3.12 -12.59 -39.92
C VAL A 506 2.03 -11.52 -40.02
N LEU A 507 2.35 -10.32 -40.48
CA LEU A 507 1.35 -9.25 -40.64
C LEU A 507 0.27 -9.61 -41.67
N ASP A 508 0.64 -10.23 -42.80
CA ASP A 508 -0.31 -10.66 -43.82
C ASP A 508 -1.27 -11.75 -43.30
N ASP A 509 -0.79 -12.69 -42.47
CA ASP A 509 -1.62 -13.72 -41.82
C ASP A 509 -2.75 -13.12 -40.97
N TYR A 510 -2.51 -11.96 -40.35
CA TYR A 510 -3.52 -11.21 -39.57
C TYR A 510 -4.34 -10.22 -40.42
N GLY A 511 -4.18 -10.26 -41.74
CA GLY A 511 -4.84 -9.40 -42.71
C GLY A 511 -4.39 -7.94 -42.62
N VAL A 512 -3.14 -7.71 -42.20
CA VAL A 512 -2.46 -6.41 -42.20
C VAL A 512 -1.50 -6.39 -43.38
N LYS A 513 -1.93 -5.79 -44.49
CA LYS A 513 -1.09 -5.61 -45.68
C LYS A 513 -0.25 -4.35 -45.54
N GLY A 514 1.04 -4.46 -45.81
CA GLY A 514 2.00 -3.36 -45.80
C GLY A 514 3.42 -3.88 -46.07
N GLU A 515 4.35 -2.95 -46.30
CA GLU A 515 5.75 -3.26 -46.63
C GLU A 515 6.68 -2.65 -45.58
N ILE A 516 7.77 -3.34 -45.23
CA ILE A 516 8.79 -2.83 -44.33
C ILE A 516 9.79 -1.99 -45.14
N THR A 517 9.73 -0.67 -44.95
CA THR A 517 10.53 0.31 -45.71
C THR A 517 11.96 0.43 -45.20
N ALA A 518 12.15 0.35 -43.87
CA ALA A 518 13.46 0.50 -43.25
C ALA A 518 13.56 -0.29 -41.94
N VAL A 519 14.78 -0.73 -41.62
CA VAL A 519 15.11 -1.39 -40.36
C VAL A 519 16.19 -0.59 -39.65
N ARG A 520 15.95 -0.25 -38.38
CA ARG A 520 16.88 0.50 -37.52
C ARG A 520 17.25 -0.35 -36.31
N PRO A 521 18.41 -1.04 -36.34
CA PRO A 521 18.88 -1.81 -35.20
C PRO A 521 19.35 -0.89 -34.07
N GLY A 522 18.89 -1.18 -32.85
CA GLY A 522 19.23 -0.47 -31.63
C GLY A 522 19.93 -1.35 -30.59
N PRO A 523 20.32 -0.80 -29.43
CA PRO A 523 21.04 -1.58 -28.39
C PRO A 523 20.18 -2.68 -27.74
N VAL A 524 18.89 -2.41 -27.52
CA VAL A 524 17.96 -3.32 -26.80
C VAL A 524 16.85 -3.83 -27.72
N VAL A 525 16.39 -2.99 -28.64
CA VAL A 525 15.29 -3.27 -29.57
C VAL A 525 15.71 -2.86 -30.97
N THR A 526 15.11 -3.48 -31.98
CA THR A 526 15.21 -3.09 -33.39
C THR A 526 13.85 -2.55 -33.83
N MET A 527 13.86 -1.39 -34.50
CA MET A 527 12.65 -0.76 -35.02
C MET A 527 12.50 -1.06 -36.51
N TYR A 528 11.37 -1.66 -36.88
CA TYR A 528 10.95 -1.92 -38.24
C TYR A 528 9.89 -0.88 -38.65
N GLU A 529 10.11 -0.19 -39.76
CA GLU A 529 9.21 0.86 -40.25
C GLU A 529 8.25 0.29 -41.30
N LEU A 530 7.02 -0.01 -40.87
CA LEU A 530 5.94 -0.52 -41.71
C LEU A 530 5.20 0.62 -42.41
N GLU A 531 5.12 0.57 -43.74
CA GLU A 531 4.20 1.40 -44.51
C GLU A 531 2.90 0.60 -44.76
N PRO A 532 1.78 0.97 -44.12
CA PRO A 532 0.52 0.24 -44.25
C PRO A 532 -0.13 0.48 -45.62
N ALA A 533 -0.83 -0.54 -46.14
CA ALA A 533 -1.62 -0.39 -47.35
C ALA A 533 -2.74 0.67 -47.18
N PRO A 534 -3.12 1.40 -48.25
CA PRO A 534 -4.16 2.42 -48.18
C PRO A 534 -5.47 1.90 -47.56
N GLY A 535 -6.03 2.66 -46.63
CA GLY A 535 -7.29 2.32 -45.95
C GLY A 535 -7.13 1.46 -44.69
N LEU A 536 -5.93 1.00 -44.37
CA LEU A 536 -5.65 0.30 -43.11
C LEU A 536 -5.54 1.29 -41.94
N LYS A 537 -6.33 1.08 -40.88
CA LYS A 537 -6.29 1.91 -39.67
C LYS A 537 -5.08 1.53 -38.80
N ALA A 538 -4.29 2.52 -38.38
CA ALA A 538 -3.15 2.31 -37.48
C ALA A 538 -3.53 1.59 -36.17
N SER A 539 -4.74 1.82 -35.65
CA SER A 539 -5.24 1.16 -34.44
C SER A 539 -5.33 -0.37 -34.57
N ARG A 540 -5.53 -0.90 -35.79
CA ARG A 540 -5.58 -2.34 -36.03
C ARG A 540 -4.21 -2.98 -35.84
N VAL A 541 -3.16 -2.35 -36.37
CA VAL A 541 -1.77 -2.83 -36.22
C VAL A 541 -1.32 -2.72 -34.77
N ILE A 542 -1.69 -1.62 -34.09
CA ILE A 542 -1.38 -1.44 -32.65
C ILE A 542 -2.06 -2.51 -31.79
N GLY A 543 -3.29 -2.90 -32.11
CA GLY A 543 -4.01 -3.95 -31.39
C GLY A 543 -3.45 -5.36 -31.57
N LEU A 544 -2.59 -5.59 -32.57
CA LEU A 544 -1.97 -6.89 -32.86
C LEU A 544 -0.59 -7.05 -32.20
N ALA A 545 -0.16 -6.12 -31.34
CA ALA A 545 1.17 -6.15 -30.73
C ALA A 545 1.50 -7.48 -30.02
N ASP A 546 0.57 -8.02 -29.24
CA ASP A 546 0.77 -9.28 -28.51
C ASP A 546 0.84 -10.50 -29.45
N ASP A 547 0.05 -10.49 -30.53
CA ASP A 547 0.03 -11.54 -31.55
C ASP A 547 1.31 -11.54 -32.41
N ILE A 548 1.81 -10.34 -32.74
CA ILE A 548 3.10 -10.17 -33.42
C ILE A 548 4.22 -10.70 -32.52
N ALA A 549 4.22 -10.32 -31.24
CA ALA A 549 5.22 -10.80 -30.28
C ALA A 549 5.23 -12.33 -30.19
N ARG A 550 4.04 -12.94 -30.10
CA ARG A 550 3.88 -14.40 -30.06
C ARG A 550 4.39 -15.09 -31.33
N SER A 551 4.06 -14.56 -32.50
CA SER A 551 4.42 -15.18 -33.79
C SER A 551 5.89 -15.00 -34.14
N MET A 552 6.48 -13.87 -33.73
CA MET A 552 7.92 -13.58 -33.88
C MET A 552 8.78 -14.19 -32.76
N SER A 553 8.20 -14.99 -31.86
CA SER A 553 8.89 -15.55 -30.68
C SER A 553 9.62 -14.49 -29.83
N ALA A 554 9.07 -13.28 -29.77
CA ALA A 554 9.62 -12.16 -29.01
C ALA A 554 8.93 -12.01 -27.64
N LEU A 555 9.66 -11.49 -26.65
CA LEU A 555 9.12 -11.26 -25.29
C LEU A 555 7.91 -10.31 -25.29
N SER A 556 7.94 -9.30 -26.16
CA SER A 556 6.94 -8.26 -26.31
C SER A 556 7.19 -7.51 -27.62
N ALA A 557 6.17 -6.95 -28.23
CA ALA A 557 6.32 -6.02 -29.34
C ALA A 557 5.69 -4.67 -28.97
N ARG A 558 6.34 -3.57 -29.32
CA ARG A 558 5.77 -2.22 -29.16
C ARG A 558 5.48 -1.63 -30.52
N VAL A 559 4.22 -1.30 -30.77
CA VAL A 559 3.76 -0.73 -32.04
C VAL A 559 3.33 0.71 -31.80
N SER A 560 3.92 1.65 -32.54
CA SER A 560 3.59 3.08 -32.39
C SER A 560 3.72 3.84 -33.71
N THR A 561 2.94 4.91 -33.88
CA THR A 561 3.05 5.78 -35.05
C THR A 561 4.28 6.67 -34.93
N VAL A 562 5.08 6.79 -35.99
CA VAL A 562 6.27 7.65 -36.00
C VAL A 562 5.87 9.10 -36.29
N PRO A 563 6.14 10.06 -35.39
CA PRO A 563 5.79 11.46 -35.62
C PRO A 563 6.45 12.02 -36.89
N GLY A 564 5.67 12.73 -37.72
CA GLY A 564 6.18 13.37 -38.94
C GLY A 564 6.41 12.43 -40.12
N ARG A 565 6.05 11.15 -40.02
CA ARG A 565 6.14 10.18 -41.12
C ARG A 565 4.83 9.37 -41.24
N THR A 566 4.57 8.81 -42.41
CA THR A 566 3.39 7.97 -42.69
C THR A 566 3.55 6.52 -42.28
N VAL A 567 4.68 6.18 -41.63
CA VAL A 567 5.05 4.81 -41.25
C VAL A 567 4.66 4.49 -39.81
N ILE A 568 4.41 3.21 -39.56
CA ILE A 568 4.18 2.62 -38.24
C ILE A 568 5.47 1.94 -37.79
N GLY A 569 5.99 2.32 -36.64
CA GLY A 569 7.17 1.69 -36.04
C GLY A 569 6.77 0.47 -35.22
N ILE A 570 7.35 -0.69 -35.55
CA ILE A 570 7.25 -1.93 -34.81
C ILE A 570 8.61 -2.19 -34.15
N GLU A 571 8.66 -2.11 -32.82
CA GLU A 571 9.87 -2.32 -32.03
C GLU A 571 9.87 -3.74 -31.46
N LEU A 572 10.85 -4.55 -31.88
CA LEU A 572 11.05 -5.93 -31.41
C LEU A 572 12.35 -6.03 -30.61
N PRO A 573 12.36 -6.68 -29.43
CA PRO A 573 13.56 -6.93 -28.65
C PRO A 573 14.59 -7.75 -29.43
N ASN A 574 15.86 -7.34 -29.33
CA ASN A 574 16.96 -8.13 -29.89
C ASN A 574 17.15 -9.43 -29.10
N ALA A 575 17.62 -10.48 -29.76
CA ALA A 575 17.98 -11.74 -29.12
C ALA A 575 19.07 -11.55 -28.06
N VAL A 576 20.07 -10.72 -28.37
CA VAL A 576 21.11 -10.29 -27.43
C VAL A 576 20.94 -8.79 -27.16
N ARG A 577 20.61 -8.44 -25.91
CA ARG A 577 20.41 -7.03 -25.50
C ARG A 577 21.71 -6.45 -24.96
N GLU A 578 22.12 -5.31 -25.48
CA GLU A 578 23.30 -4.58 -24.98
C GLU A 578 22.98 -3.95 -23.61
N LYS A 579 23.88 -4.13 -22.64
CA LYS A 579 23.77 -3.45 -21.34
C LYS A 579 24.16 -1.98 -21.50
N VAL A 580 23.24 -1.06 -21.22
CA VAL A 580 23.55 0.38 -21.19
C VAL A 580 24.24 0.74 -19.87
N VAL A 581 25.45 1.29 -19.96
CA VAL A 581 26.28 1.60 -18.77
C VAL A 581 26.32 3.11 -18.52
N LEU A 582 26.17 3.51 -17.26
CA LEU A 582 26.12 4.92 -16.86
C LEU A 582 27.37 5.71 -17.28
N ARG A 583 28.55 5.10 -17.19
CA ARG A 583 29.81 5.73 -17.60
C ARG A 583 29.78 6.25 -19.02
N GLU A 584 29.17 5.49 -19.94
CA GLU A 584 29.10 5.87 -21.36
C GLU A 584 28.30 7.16 -21.54
N ILE A 585 27.19 7.32 -20.81
CA ILE A 585 26.32 8.50 -20.89
C ILE A 585 26.99 9.71 -20.23
N ILE A 586 27.60 9.55 -19.05
CA ILE A 586 28.30 10.64 -18.36
C ILE A 586 29.54 11.10 -19.14
N SER A 587 30.24 10.17 -19.79
CA SER A 587 31.40 10.48 -20.62
C SER A 587 31.06 11.19 -21.93
N ALA A 588 29.79 11.16 -22.36
CA ALA A 588 29.34 11.84 -23.57
C ALA A 588 29.39 13.36 -23.38
N ARG A 589 29.71 14.07 -24.47
CA ARG A 589 29.71 15.54 -24.52
C ARG A 589 28.41 16.16 -24.04
N ASP A 590 27.28 15.53 -24.37
CA ASP A 590 25.93 16.00 -24.04
C ASP A 590 25.66 16.07 -22.54
N PHE A 591 26.40 15.31 -21.74
CA PHE A 591 26.38 15.38 -20.27
C PHE A 591 27.54 16.23 -19.74
N GLY A 592 28.77 15.82 -20.06
CA GLY A 592 29.99 16.37 -19.45
C GLY A 592 30.24 17.84 -19.78
N ASP A 593 29.94 18.28 -21.00
CA ASP A 593 30.13 19.68 -21.42
C ASP A 593 28.86 20.52 -21.26
N SER A 594 27.76 19.92 -20.81
CA SER A 594 26.48 20.61 -20.67
C SER A 594 26.49 21.68 -19.58
N GLN A 595 25.74 22.75 -19.81
CA GLN A 595 25.50 23.86 -18.88
C GLN A 595 24.15 23.71 -18.15
N MET A 596 23.64 22.48 -18.06
CA MET A 596 22.37 22.20 -17.39
C MET A 596 22.54 22.34 -15.87
N ARG A 597 21.58 23.00 -15.20
CA ARG A 597 21.62 23.19 -13.74
C ARG A 597 21.44 21.89 -12.96
N LEU A 598 20.56 21.00 -13.43
CA LEU A 598 20.28 19.71 -12.80
C LEU A 598 20.21 18.62 -13.89
N PRO A 599 21.35 18.17 -14.44
CA PRO A 599 21.36 17.16 -15.49
C PRO A 599 21.10 15.76 -14.93
N LEU A 600 20.23 15.02 -15.61
CA LEU A 600 19.89 13.63 -15.31
C LEU A 600 20.22 12.77 -16.53
N ALA A 601 21.13 11.81 -16.37
CA ALA A 601 21.40 10.78 -17.38
C ALA A 601 20.28 9.72 -17.33
N LEU A 602 19.43 9.66 -18.34
CA LEU A 602 18.29 8.73 -18.37
C LEU A 602 18.65 7.38 -18.98
N GLY A 603 19.50 7.38 -20.01
CA GLY A 603 19.79 6.16 -20.76
C GLY A 603 20.28 6.45 -22.17
N LYS A 604 20.04 5.48 -23.05
CA LYS A 604 20.13 5.64 -24.50
C LYS A 604 18.73 5.55 -25.10
N ASP A 605 18.52 6.19 -26.23
CA ASP A 605 17.30 5.99 -27.02
C ASP A 605 17.32 4.65 -27.80
N ILE A 606 16.31 4.43 -28.63
CA ILE A 606 16.22 3.24 -29.49
C ILE A 606 17.34 3.18 -30.54
N GLY A 607 17.93 4.31 -30.92
CA GLY A 607 19.07 4.38 -31.85
C GLY A 607 20.42 4.19 -31.17
N GLY A 608 20.46 4.26 -29.84
CA GLY A 608 21.69 4.17 -29.04
C GLY A 608 22.31 5.51 -28.66
N ASP A 609 21.65 6.62 -28.97
CA ASP A 609 22.11 7.97 -28.63
C ASP A 609 21.85 8.29 -27.15
N PRO A 610 22.80 8.95 -26.45
CA PRO A 610 22.65 9.25 -25.03
C PRO A 610 21.54 10.28 -24.78
N ILE A 611 20.63 9.97 -23.86
CA ILE A 611 19.55 10.87 -23.46
C ILE A 611 19.85 11.49 -22.09
N VAL A 612 20.05 12.81 -22.11
CA VAL A 612 20.28 13.64 -20.92
C VAL A 612 19.14 14.64 -20.79
N ALA A 613 18.48 14.63 -19.63
CA ALA A 613 17.39 15.53 -19.30
C ALA A 613 17.82 16.60 -18.29
N ASN A 614 17.16 17.75 -18.29
CA ASN A 614 17.38 18.80 -17.30
C ASN A 614 16.20 18.89 -16.33
N LEU A 615 16.39 18.48 -15.09
CA LEU A 615 15.35 18.54 -14.05
C LEU A 615 14.93 19.99 -13.76
N ALA A 616 15.79 20.98 -13.96
CA ALA A 616 15.39 22.39 -13.79
C ALA A 616 14.37 22.87 -14.83
N LYS A 617 14.29 22.23 -16.00
CA LYS A 617 13.26 22.50 -17.03
C LYS A 617 11.98 21.68 -16.80
N MET A 618 12.08 20.57 -16.08
CA MET A 618 10.97 19.70 -15.67
C MET A 618 10.93 19.68 -14.14
N PRO A 619 10.45 20.75 -13.49
CA PRO A 619 10.72 21.05 -12.08
C PRO A 619 10.34 19.92 -11.12
N HIS A 620 9.39 19.07 -11.54
CA HIS A 620 9.01 17.86 -10.85
C HIS A 620 8.98 16.68 -11.84
N LEU A 621 9.46 15.51 -11.39
CA LEU A 621 9.52 14.27 -12.16
C LEU A 621 8.79 13.16 -11.39
N LEU A 622 7.80 12.52 -12.01
CA LEU A 622 7.13 11.35 -11.48
C LEU A 622 7.74 10.08 -12.10
N ILE A 623 8.17 9.14 -11.25
CA ILE A 623 8.74 7.85 -11.67
C ILE A 623 7.86 6.73 -11.10
N ALA A 624 7.30 5.91 -11.98
CA ALA A 624 6.48 4.74 -11.62
C ALA A 624 7.03 3.47 -12.30
N GLY A 625 6.88 2.32 -11.64
CA GLY A 625 7.36 1.04 -12.15
C GLY A 625 7.08 -0.09 -11.16
N THR A 626 6.81 -1.29 -11.71
CA THR A 626 6.63 -2.53 -10.95
C THR A 626 7.95 -3.02 -10.36
N THR A 627 7.90 -3.95 -9.41
CA THR A 627 9.13 -4.56 -8.85
C THR A 627 9.91 -5.27 -9.97
N GLY A 628 11.23 -5.02 -10.02
CA GLY A 628 12.09 -5.57 -11.08
C GLY A 628 12.10 -4.76 -12.38
N SER A 629 11.29 -3.72 -12.54
CA SER A 629 11.26 -2.90 -13.76
C SER A 629 12.46 -1.95 -13.92
N GLY A 630 13.37 -1.91 -12.93
CA GLY A 630 14.53 -1.01 -12.93
C GLY A 630 14.33 0.35 -12.24
N LYS A 631 13.18 0.61 -11.58
CA LYS A 631 12.90 1.89 -10.89
C LYS A 631 14.00 2.32 -9.92
N SER A 632 14.43 1.43 -9.03
CA SER A 632 15.49 1.73 -8.04
C SER A 632 16.84 2.02 -8.71
N VAL A 633 17.15 1.31 -9.79
CA VAL A 633 18.39 1.54 -10.57
C VAL A 633 18.33 2.90 -11.26
N ALA A 634 17.18 3.26 -11.84
CA ALA A 634 16.98 4.57 -12.46
C ALA A 634 17.13 5.72 -11.45
N ILE A 635 16.57 5.59 -10.25
CA ILE A 635 16.71 6.59 -9.17
C ILE A 635 18.18 6.77 -8.79
N ASN A 636 18.91 5.67 -8.58
CA ASN A 636 20.35 5.72 -8.28
C ASN A 636 21.14 6.38 -9.41
N THR A 637 20.79 6.09 -10.66
CA THR A 637 21.41 6.69 -11.85
C THR A 637 21.18 8.20 -11.91
N MET A 638 19.98 8.66 -11.57
CA MET A 638 19.65 10.09 -11.49
C MET A 638 20.40 10.80 -10.36
N ILE A 639 20.50 10.18 -9.18
CA ILE A 639 21.28 10.73 -8.05
C ILE A 639 22.76 10.81 -8.43
N LEU A 640 23.32 9.74 -8.99
CA LEU A 640 24.71 9.72 -9.44
C LEU A 640 24.98 10.79 -10.52
N SER A 641 24.02 11.04 -11.42
CA SER A 641 24.14 12.12 -12.41
C SER A 641 24.38 13.48 -11.73
N LEU A 642 23.64 13.77 -10.66
CA LEU A 642 23.84 15.02 -9.92
C LEU A 642 25.19 15.04 -9.19
N LEU A 643 25.59 13.93 -8.55
CA LEU A 643 26.86 13.83 -7.81
C LEU A 643 28.11 13.96 -8.69
N TYR A 644 28.04 13.51 -9.94
CA TYR A 644 29.15 13.59 -10.90
C TYR A 644 29.32 14.99 -11.53
N LYS A 645 28.36 15.89 -11.33
CA LYS A 645 28.36 17.23 -11.94
C LYS A 645 28.34 18.37 -10.93
N LEU A 646 27.68 18.20 -9.79
CA LEU A 646 27.35 19.26 -8.84
C LEU A 646 28.03 19.02 -7.49
N THR A 647 28.50 20.10 -6.90
CA THR A 647 29.04 20.13 -5.54
C THR A 647 27.92 20.25 -4.49
N PRO A 648 28.19 19.96 -3.20
CA PRO A 648 27.20 20.10 -2.12
C PRO A 648 26.68 21.53 -1.90
N GLU A 649 27.43 22.54 -2.37
CA GLU A 649 27.00 23.94 -2.33
C GLU A 649 25.98 24.26 -3.42
N GLU A 650 26.08 23.58 -4.57
CA GLU A 650 25.21 23.78 -5.74
C GLU A 650 23.93 22.95 -5.66
N CYS A 651 24.00 21.73 -5.10
CA CYS A 651 22.85 20.82 -5.01
C CYS A 651 22.78 20.14 -3.64
N ARG A 652 21.61 20.22 -3.00
CA ARG A 652 21.30 19.50 -1.76
C ARG A 652 20.15 18.53 -2.01
N LEU A 653 20.27 17.34 -1.45
CA LEU A 653 19.29 16.27 -1.59
C LEU A 653 18.58 16.02 -0.26
N ILE A 654 17.27 15.79 -0.31
CA ILE A 654 16.49 15.25 0.79
C ILE A 654 15.99 13.89 0.31
N MET A 655 16.44 12.83 0.96
CA MET A 655 16.06 11.46 0.61
C MET A 655 15.02 10.97 1.60
N ILE A 656 13.91 10.49 1.09
CA ILE A 656 12.82 9.89 1.88
C ILE A 656 12.65 8.47 1.35
N ASP A 657 13.10 7.49 2.13
CA ASP A 657 12.86 6.07 1.87
C ASP A 657 11.94 5.54 2.98
N PRO A 658 10.63 5.38 2.73
CA PRO A 658 9.67 4.96 3.75
C PRO A 658 9.67 3.45 4.01
N LYS A 659 10.55 2.70 3.33
CA LYS A 659 10.65 1.25 3.43
C LYS A 659 11.29 0.75 4.72
#